data_AF-A0A061F4C2-F1
#
_entry.id   AF-A0A061F4C2-F1
#
_cell.length_a   1.000
_cell.length_b   1.000
_cell.length_c   1.000
_cell.angle_alpha   90.00
_cell.angle_beta   90.00
_cell.angle_gamma   90.00
#
_symmetry.space_group_name_H-M   'P 1'
#
loop_
_entity.id
_entity.type
_entity.pdbx_description
1 polymer ?
#
loop_
_entity_poly.entity_id
_entity_poly.type
_entity_poly.pdbx_seq_one_letter_code
_entity_poly.pdbx_strand_id
1 'polypeptide(L)'
;MTVGAGISVSDGKLTVYGNCILRDVHDYVVITPASSGLGDALINGAFIGVRSDQKGSRRVFPVGKLEELRFMCLFRHKFWWMTQWMGASGKDIPFETQFLVVEVCDDTHLDEGSKDEAEQSITYAVFLPILEGDFRAVLQGNEQNEMEICLESGDPAVDKFEGSHLVFVAAGSDPYDVITNSVKTVEKHLQTFSHREKKKMPDILNWFGWCTWDAFYTNVTAEGLKQGLDSLEKGGTPPKFVIIDDGWQSVGMDPTGIEFRSDYTANFADRLIHIKENHKFQKNGKEGHRVDDPALGLRYVVSEMKERHPLKYVYVWHAITGYWGGVKPGITEMERYEPKLVHPISSPGVQSNDYCEVLQSITMNGVGLVNPEKIFDFYNDLHSYLASAGIDGVKVDAQSIVETLGAGHGGRVKLTRKFYQALEASISSNFHDNGIIACMSHNTDSLYSAKSAAVMRASDDFFPRDPASHTIHIASVAYNTIFNGEFMQPDWDMFHSLHPMAEYHGAARAVGGCAIYVSSDKPGQHDFNLLKKLVLPDGSVLRAKLPGRPTRDCLFSDPVRDGKSLLKIWNLNDFTGVIGVFNCQGAGWCGVRKKMVSLDEQPGIITGFVRARDVNYLPQVAENGWTGDSILYSHRGGEVRYLPKNASMSVTLRPREYEVFTVVPVKALSNGAKFAPIGLMKMVNSGGAIKELIYEYEKTTTISLKVRGCGLFGAFSSTQPQRIMVDSQEVEFEYEGGCGLVTIALRVHEEGQYLWNIVIEL
;
A
#
# COMPACT_ATOMS: atom_id res chain seq x y z
N MET A 1 -5.54 24.75 -31.71
CA MET A 1 -6.45 23.68 -32.17
C MET A 1 -5.68 22.37 -32.24
N THR A 2 -5.87 21.51 -31.24
CA THR A 2 -5.42 20.11 -31.23
C THR A 2 -6.59 19.29 -30.69
N VAL A 3 -7.39 18.77 -31.62
CA VAL A 3 -8.47 17.81 -31.34
C VAL A 3 -7.81 16.45 -31.27
N GLY A 4 -7.73 15.86 -30.08
CA GLY A 4 -7.13 14.53 -29.94
C GLY A 4 -7.36 13.78 -28.63
N ALA A 5 -7.78 14.45 -27.54
CA ALA A 5 -7.88 13.78 -26.24
C ALA A 5 -8.96 14.35 -25.30
N GLY A 6 -9.86 15.22 -25.76
CA GLY A 6 -10.80 15.94 -24.88
C GLY A 6 -10.14 16.95 -23.92
N ILE A 7 -8.81 17.00 -23.82
CA ILE A 7 -8.03 17.95 -23.02
C ILE A 7 -7.47 19.04 -23.93
N SER A 8 -7.72 20.31 -23.60
CA SER A 8 -7.20 21.44 -24.38
C SER A 8 -6.98 22.68 -23.52
N VAL A 9 -6.07 23.54 -23.98
CA VAL A 9 -5.95 24.92 -23.49
C VAL A 9 -6.43 25.87 -24.59
N SER A 10 -7.42 26.70 -24.27
CA SER A 10 -7.96 27.76 -25.14
C SER A 10 -8.53 28.88 -24.30
N ASP A 11 -8.38 30.13 -24.76
CA ASP A 11 -8.94 31.33 -24.11
C ASP A 11 -8.59 31.44 -22.61
N GLY A 12 -7.34 31.10 -22.26
CA GLY A 12 -6.86 31.12 -20.87
C GLY A 12 -7.51 30.06 -19.96
N LYS A 13 -8.08 28.99 -20.53
CA LYS A 13 -8.73 27.91 -19.76
C LYS A 13 -8.16 26.55 -20.14
N LEU A 14 -7.88 25.72 -19.15
CA LEU A 14 -7.66 24.28 -19.32
C LEU A 14 -9.03 23.61 -19.22
N THR A 15 -9.45 22.95 -20.29
CA THR A 15 -10.73 22.24 -20.36
C THR A 15 -10.54 20.75 -20.56
N VAL A 16 -11.42 19.96 -19.95
CA VAL A 16 -11.50 18.50 -20.08
C VAL A 16 -12.92 18.13 -20.47
N TYR A 17 -13.09 17.53 -21.65
CA TYR A 17 -14.37 17.25 -22.30
C TYR A 17 -15.31 18.48 -22.34
N GLY A 18 -14.74 19.68 -22.48
CA GLY A 18 -15.48 20.95 -22.50
C GLY A 18 -15.67 21.61 -21.13
N ASN A 19 -15.46 20.89 -20.03
CA ASN A 19 -15.55 21.44 -18.68
C ASN A 19 -14.24 22.11 -18.25
N CYS A 20 -14.32 23.31 -17.69
CA CYS A 20 -13.14 24.09 -17.29
C CYS A 20 -12.60 23.58 -15.94
N ILE A 21 -11.33 23.18 -15.92
CA ILE A 21 -10.62 22.78 -14.69
C ILE A 21 -9.75 23.91 -14.14
N LEU A 22 -8.97 24.55 -15.01
CA LEU A 22 -8.14 25.71 -14.63
C LEU A 22 -8.56 26.95 -15.41
N ARG A 23 -8.65 28.07 -14.70
CA ARG A 23 -8.89 29.42 -15.23
C ARG A 23 -7.57 30.20 -15.25
N ASP A 24 -7.53 31.31 -15.98
CA ASP A 24 -6.36 32.18 -16.08
C ASP A 24 -5.04 31.42 -16.38
N VAL A 25 -5.12 30.42 -17.27
CA VAL A 25 -3.97 29.61 -17.66
C VAL A 25 -2.94 30.47 -18.39
N HIS A 26 -1.69 30.46 -17.91
CA HIS A 26 -0.62 31.29 -18.45
C HIS A 26 -0.23 30.89 -19.89
N ASP A 27 0.10 31.89 -20.71
CA ASP A 27 0.39 31.72 -22.16
C ASP A 27 1.60 30.82 -22.46
N TYR A 28 2.50 30.64 -21.50
CA TYR A 28 3.65 29.76 -21.64
C TYR A 28 3.32 28.27 -21.41
N VAL A 29 2.12 27.94 -20.93
CA VAL A 29 1.69 26.55 -20.72
C VAL A 29 1.40 25.90 -22.07
N VAL A 30 1.93 24.69 -22.28
CA VAL A 30 1.77 23.93 -23.53
C VAL A 30 1.14 22.59 -23.23
N ILE A 31 0.23 22.15 -24.11
CA ILE A 31 -0.34 20.81 -24.07
C ILE A 31 0.17 19.99 -25.25
N THR A 32 0.77 18.84 -24.94
CA THR A 32 1.22 17.85 -25.93
C THR A 32 0.33 16.62 -25.82
N PRO A 33 -0.47 16.26 -26.84
CA PRO A 33 -1.27 15.03 -26.82
C PRO A 33 -0.40 13.79 -26.60
N ALA A 34 -0.88 12.83 -25.80
CA ALA A 34 -0.18 11.56 -25.68
C ALA A 34 -0.35 10.75 -26.98
N SER A 35 0.74 10.44 -27.66
CA SER A 35 0.71 9.67 -28.91
C SER A 35 0.14 8.27 -28.66
N SER A 36 -1.07 8.00 -29.16
CA SER A 36 -1.60 6.64 -29.22
C SER A 36 -0.80 5.86 -30.27
N GLY A 37 0.02 4.88 -29.84
CA GLY A 37 0.56 3.89 -30.77
C GLY A 37 -0.57 3.24 -31.56
N LEU A 38 -0.35 2.97 -32.85
CA LEU A 38 -1.32 2.34 -33.75
C LEU A 38 -1.88 1.04 -33.10
N GLY A 39 -3.08 1.09 -32.52
CA GLY A 39 -3.76 -0.05 -31.93
C GLY A 39 -4.45 0.17 -30.57
N ASP A 40 -4.17 1.24 -29.84
CA ASP A 40 -4.70 1.46 -28.48
C ASP A 40 -5.65 2.67 -28.43
N ALA A 41 -6.90 2.46 -28.82
CA ALA A 41 -7.92 3.50 -28.99
C ALA A 41 -8.58 4.00 -27.68
N LEU A 42 -7.90 3.91 -26.53
CA LEU A 42 -8.59 4.00 -25.22
C LEU A 42 -8.16 5.14 -24.29
N ILE A 43 -7.23 6.04 -24.67
CA ILE A 43 -6.74 7.06 -23.73
C ILE A 43 -6.80 8.47 -24.30
N ASN A 44 -7.72 9.24 -23.73
CA ASN A 44 -7.86 10.68 -23.84
C ASN A 44 -6.91 11.35 -22.81
N GLY A 45 -5.61 11.35 -23.11
CA GLY A 45 -4.58 11.91 -22.24
C GLY A 45 -3.66 12.91 -22.95
N ALA A 46 -3.08 13.83 -22.19
CA ALA A 46 -2.15 14.84 -22.68
C ALA A 46 -1.11 15.22 -21.61
N PHE A 47 0.02 15.74 -22.03
CA PHE A 47 1.07 16.26 -21.15
C PHE A 47 1.01 17.78 -21.08
N ILE A 48 1.12 18.32 -19.87
CA ILE A 48 1.35 19.72 -19.60
C ILE A 48 2.86 19.96 -19.55
N GLY A 49 3.31 20.92 -20.34
CA GLY A 49 4.66 21.48 -20.33
C GLY A 49 4.64 23.02 -20.22
N VAL A 50 5.82 23.63 -20.20
CA VAL A 50 6.05 25.07 -20.07
C VAL A 50 7.12 25.56 -21.05
N ARG A 51 6.88 26.70 -21.70
CA ARG A 51 7.87 27.43 -22.49
C ARG A 51 8.63 28.39 -21.58
N SER A 52 9.91 28.12 -21.36
CA SER A 52 10.77 28.97 -20.54
C SER A 52 12.17 29.10 -21.13
N ASP A 53 13.06 29.79 -20.42
CA ASP A 53 14.49 29.83 -20.69
C ASP A 53 15.19 28.47 -20.47
N GLN A 54 14.48 27.46 -19.98
CA GLN A 54 14.94 26.08 -19.81
C GLN A 54 16.19 25.99 -18.91
N LYS A 55 16.33 26.93 -17.96
CA LYS A 55 17.49 27.06 -17.08
C LYS A 55 17.13 27.09 -15.61
N GLY A 56 17.98 26.47 -14.80
CA GLY A 56 17.90 26.42 -13.34
C GLY A 56 17.68 25.01 -12.83
N SER A 57 18.38 24.67 -11.74
CA SER A 57 18.25 23.38 -11.03
C SER A 57 16.94 23.27 -10.22
N ARG A 58 16.25 24.40 -10.00
CA ARG A 58 14.93 24.50 -9.40
C ARG A 58 14.13 25.64 -10.04
N ARG A 59 12.93 25.35 -10.55
CA ARG A 59 12.02 26.34 -11.13
C ARG A 59 10.58 26.05 -10.71
N VAL A 60 9.80 27.10 -10.48
CA VAL A 60 8.38 27.01 -10.14
C VAL A 60 7.61 27.76 -11.23
N PHE A 61 6.59 27.11 -11.79
CA PHE A 61 5.76 27.64 -12.86
C PHE A 61 4.29 27.62 -12.45
N PRO A 62 3.67 28.80 -12.20
CA PRO A 62 2.22 28.89 -12.10
C PRO A 62 1.57 28.42 -13.40
N VAL A 63 0.56 27.57 -13.31
CA VAL A 63 -0.13 27.01 -14.48
C VAL A 63 -1.43 27.75 -14.72
N GLY A 64 -2.29 27.82 -13.70
CA GLY A 64 -3.60 28.49 -13.73
C GLY A 64 -4.35 28.26 -12.43
N LYS A 65 -5.46 28.96 -12.25
CA LYS A 65 -6.28 28.93 -11.04
C LYS A 65 -7.23 27.73 -11.00
N LEU A 66 -7.17 26.98 -9.91
CA LEU A 66 -8.15 25.96 -9.55
C LEU A 66 -9.13 26.56 -8.54
N GLU A 67 -10.40 26.67 -8.89
CA GLU A 67 -11.42 27.30 -8.04
C GLU A 67 -12.71 26.48 -8.07
N GLU A 68 -13.30 26.27 -6.89
CA GLU A 68 -14.62 25.66 -6.71
C GLU A 68 -14.75 24.22 -7.26
N LEU A 69 -13.64 23.49 -7.36
CA LEU A 69 -13.60 22.09 -7.80
C LEU A 69 -13.00 21.20 -6.71
N ARG A 70 -13.76 20.20 -6.28
CA ARG A 70 -13.31 19.25 -5.27
C ARG A 70 -12.15 18.42 -5.81
N PHE A 71 -11.11 18.29 -5.01
CA PHE A 71 -9.99 17.43 -5.35
C PHE A 71 -9.53 16.59 -4.17
N MET A 72 -8.85 15.49 -4.50
CA MET A 72 -8.07 14.68 -3.57
C MET A 72 -6.65 14.59 -4.11
N CYS A 73 -5.66 14.80 -3.24
CA CYS A 73 -4.27 14.68 -3.60
C CYS A 73 -3.48 13.84 -2.59
N LEU A 74 -2.36 13.29 -3.05
CA LEU A 74 -1.36 12.64 -2.22
C LEU A 74 -0.10 13.48 -2.25
N PHE A 75 0.32 13.93 -1.08
CA PHE A 75 1.48 14.81 -0.91
C PHE A 75 2.42 14.25 0.15
N ARG A 76 3.70 14.62 0.05
CA ARG A 76 4.71 14.24 1.05
C ARG A 76 4.60 15.12 2.29
N HIS A 77 3.85 14.65 3.27
CA HIS A 77 3.76 15.29 4.59
C HIS A 77 4.98 15.05 5.47
N LYS A 78 5.76 14.00 5.17
CA LYS A 78 7.06 13.68 5.77
C LYS A 78 8.07 13.43 4.66
N PHE A 79 9.36 13.53 4.98
CA PHE A 79 10.40 13.20 4.01
C PHE A 79 10.23 11.77 3.46
N TRP A 80 9.84 10.80 4.27
CA TRP A 80 9.75 9.40 3.84
C TRP A 80 8.38 8.99 3.28
N TRP A 81 7.32 9.75 3.57
CA TRP A 81 5.94 9.27 3.51
C TRP A 81 4.96 10.28 2.90
N MET A 82 3.93 9.75 2.25
CA MET A 82 2.78 10.50 1.75
C MET A 82 1.56 10.35 2.66
N THR A 83 0.63 11.29 2.55
CA THR A 83 -0.74 11.17 3.08
C THR A 83 -1.69 11.91 2.15
N GLN A 84 -2.99 11.73 2.36
CA GLN A 84 -4.05 12.38 1.60
C GLN A 84 -4.37 13.78 2.10
N TRP A 85 -4.82 14.62 1.18
CA TRP A 85 -5.46 15.89 1.47
C TRP A 85 -6.62 16.11 0.51
N MET A 86 -7.68 16.74 1.01
CA MET A 86 -8.84 17.13 0.21
C MET A 86 -8.99 18.64 0.27
N GLY A 87 -9.32 19.25 -0.87
CA GLY A 87 -9.50 20.69 -0.99
C GLY A 87 -10.45 21.04 -2.13
N ALA A 88 -10.65 22.34 -2.33
CA ALA A 88 -11.53 22.85 -3.39
C ALA A 88 -10.91 24.01 -4.20
N SER A 89 -9.73 24.48 -3.80
CA SER A 89 -9.04 25.61 -4.43
C SER A 89 -7.55 25.35 -4.56
N GLY A 90 -6.88 26.00 -5.53
CA GLY A 90 -5.46 25.76 -5.82
C GLY A 90 -4.55 26.02 -4.63
N LYS A 91 -4.87 26.99 -3.76
CA LYS A 91 -4.13 27.26 -2.52
C LYS A 91 -4.15 26.11 -1.52
N ASP A 92 -5.16 25.24 -1.61
CA ASP A 92 -5.32 24.09 -0.71
C ASP A 92 -4.37 22.95 -1.10
N ILE A 93 -3.72 23.01 -2.28
CA ILE A 93 -2.78 22.00 -2.76
C ILE A 93 -1.48 22.10 -1.95
N PRO A 94 -1.14 21.09 -1.13
CA PRO A 94 0.08 21.15 -0.34
C PRO A 94 1.33 21.10 -1.23
N PHE A 95 2.45 21.61 -0.72
CA PHE A 95 3.76 21.44 -1.35
C PHE A 95 4.10 19.94 -1.48
N GLU A 96 4.94 19.59 -2.46
CA GLU A 96 5.33 18.19 -2.73
C GLU A 96 4.13 17.26 -2.98
N THR A 97 3.10 17.76 -3.69
CA THR A 97 1.99 16.95 -4.18
C THR A 97 2.44 16.13 -5.38
N GLN A 98 2.36 14.81 -5.27
CA GLN A 98 2.86 13.85 -6.27
C GLN A 98 1.75 13.20 -7.10
N PHE A 99 0.49 13.37 -6.69
CA PHE A 99 -0.68 12.83 -7.36
C PHE A 99 -1.91 13.67 -6.98
N LEU A 100 -2.75 14.01 -7.95
CA LEU A 100 -3.95 14.83 -7.76
C LEU A 100 -5.08 14.31 -8.66
N VAL A 101 -6.29 14.21 -8.10
CA VAL A 101 -7.52 13.89 -8.84
C VAL A 101 -8.54 14.98 -8.56
N VAL A 102 -9.15 15.50 -9.62
CA VAL A 102 -10.20 16.53 -9.57
C VAL A 102 -11.53 15.93 -10.01
N GLU A 103 -12.58 16.20 -9.24
CA GLU A 103 -13.97 15.88 -9.58
C GLU A 103 -14.53 17.01 -10.45
N VAL A 104 -14.92 16.68 -11.68
CA VAL A 104 -15.44 17.62 -12.68
C VAL A 104 -16.90 17.28 -12.97
N CYS A 105 -17.81 18.19 -12.61
CA CYS A 105 -19.24 18.05 -12.89
C CYS A 105 -19.59 18.78 -14.20
N ASP A 106 -20.46 18.19 -15.02
CA ASP A 106 -21.06 18.86 -16.18
C ASP A 106 -22.02 19.95 -15.70
N ASP A 107 -21.68 21.23 -15.95
CA ASP A 107 -22.54 22.38 -15.65
C ASP A 107 -23.77 22.48 -16.60
N THR A 108 -23.94 21.55 -17.54
CA THR A 108 -24.90 21.65 -18.65
C THR A 108 -26.32 21.13 -18.34
N HIS A 109 -26.61 20.67 -17.12
CA HIS A 109 -27.93 20.13 -16.76
C HIS A 109 -28.55 20.69 -15.45
N LEU A 110 -28.24 21.94 -15.08
CA LEU A 110 -28.98 22.66 -14.05
C LEU A 110 -30.19 23.41 -14.65
N ASP A 111 -31.10 22.70 -15.32
CA ASP A 111 -32.46 23.20 -15.53
C ASP A 111 -33.39 22.53 -14.50
N GLU A 112 -34.05 23.37 -13.71
CA GLU A 112 -34.94 23.01 -12.62
C GLU A 112 -36.10 22.12 -13.11
N GLY A 113 -36.15 20.86 -12.68
CA GLY A 113 -37.42 20.11 -12.68
C GLY A 113 -37.43 18.64 -13.08
N SER A 114 -36.50 17.80 -12.60
CA SER A 114 -36.80 16.36 -12.46
C SER A 114 -35.88 15.70 -11.42
N LYS A 115 -36.42 15.50 -10.22
CA LYS A 115 -35.85 14.61 -9.20
C LYS A 115 -36.18 13.17 -9.58
N ASP A 116 -35.44 12.61 -10.52
CA ASP A 116 -35.33 11.16 -10.74
C ASP A 116 -33.95 10.86 -11.34
N GLU A 117 -33.16 10.08 -10.59
CA GLU A 117 -31.95 9.29 -10.85
C GLU A 117 -31.31 9.24 -12.26
N ALA A 118 -31.06 10.38 -12.91
CA ALA A 118 -30.04 10.47 -13.95
C ALA A 118 -28.70 10.82 -13.27
N GLU A 119 -27.75 9.88 -13.28
CA GLU A 119 -26.36 10.13 -12.89
C GLU A 119 -25.87 11.39 -13.59
N GLN A 120 -25.57 12.45 -12.83
CA GLN A 120 -24.69 13.51 -13.32
C GLN A 120 -23.44 12.80 -13.86
N SER A 121 -23.06 13.07 -15.11
CA SER A 121 -21.87 12.53 -15.76
C SER A 121 -20.61 13.10 -15.12
N ILE A 122 -20.34 12.71 -13.88
CA ILE A 122 -19.13 13.12 -13.16
C ILE A 122 -17.94 12.55 -13.93
N THR A 123 -17.05 13.45 -14.31
CA THR A 123 -15.78 13.13 -14.94
C THR A 123 -14.67 13.35 -13.93
N TYR A 124 -13.72 12.42 -13.86
CA TYR A 124 -12.54 12.55 -13.02
C TYR A 124 -11.34 12.90 -13.87
N ALA A 125 -10.61 13.96 -13.49
CA ALA A 125 -9.36 14.36 -14.14
C ALA A 125 -8.18 14.05 -13.21
N VAL A 126 -7.25 13.23 -13.68
CA VAL A 126 -6.04 12.84 -12.95
C VAL A 126 -4.88 13.71 -13.44
N PHE A 127 -4.13 14.29 -12.51
CA PHE A 127 -2.88 15.01 -12.75
C PHE A 127 -1.75 14.22 -12.12
N LEU A 128 -0.80 13.80 -12.95
CA LEU A 128 0.32 12.97 -12.57
C LEU A 128 1.64 13.64 -12.95
N PRO A 129 2.31 14.33 -12.02
CA PRO A 129 3.66 14.86 -12.22
C PRO A 129 4.66 13.73 -12.49
N ILE A 130 5.51 13.91 -13.50
CA ILE A 130 6.45 12.88 -13.96
C ILE A 130 7.91 13.34 -13.88
N LEU A 131 8.82 12.43 -14.21
CA LEU A 131 10.23 12.73 -14.36
C LEU A 131 10.53 13.08 -15.82
N GLU A 132 11.25 14.18 -16.04
CA GLU A 132 11.72 14.58 -17.36
C GLU A 132 13.25 14.71 -17.35
N GLY A 133 13.92 13.82 -18.07
CA GLY A 133 15.38 13.70 -18.00
C GLY A 133 15.85 13.41 -16.58
N ASP A 134 16.62 14.37 -16.03
CA ASP A 134 17.19 14.33 -14.68
C ASP A 134 16.40 15.18 -13.65
N PHE A 135 15.21 15.69 -14.03
CA PHE A 135 14.36 16.54 -13.20
C PHE A 135 13.10 15.82 -12.75
N ARG A 136 12.62 16.19 -11.56
CA ARG A 136 11.35 15.74 -10.99
C ARG A 136 10.36 16.90 -10.96
N ALA A 137 9.16 16.68 -11.50
CA ALA A 137 8.02 17.58 -11.31
C ALA A 137 7.19 17.18 -10.08
N VAL A 138 6.71 18.17 -9.33
CA VAL A 138 5.68 18.04 -8.29
C VAL A 138 4.70 19.21 -8.38
N LEU A 139 3.50 19.04 -7.83
CA LEU A 139 2.50 20.11 -7.73
C LEU A 139 2.57 20.79 -6.38
N GLN A 140 2.16 22.06 -6.35
CA GLN A 140 1.94 22.84 -5.14
C GLN A 140 0.93 23.96 -5.43
N GLY A 141 0.33 24.50 -4.37
CA GLY A 141 -0.56 25.66 -4.43
C GLY A 141 0.13 26.97 -4.05
N ASN A 142 -0.48 28.10 -4.44
CA ASN A 142 -0.10 29.43 -3.98
C ASN A 142 -1.29 30.24 -3.44
N GLU A 143 -1.01 31.39 -2.82
CA GLU A 143 -2.02 32.28 -2.22
C GLU A 143 -3.01 32.86 -3.26
N GLN A 144 -2.68 32.81 -4.55
CA GLN A 144 -3.51 33.28 -5.66
C GLN A 144 -4.45 32.21 -6.22
N ASN A 145 -4.59 31.08 -5.53
CA ASN A 145 -5.33 29.87 -5.97
C ASN A 145 -4.74 29.23 -7.24
N GLU A 146 -3.51 29.54 -7.62
CA GLU A 146 -2.89 28.91 -8.78
C GLU A 146 -2.29 27.55 -8.39
N MET A 147 -2.50 26.58 -9.27
CA MET A 147 -1.74 25.34 -9.26
C MET A 147 -0.38 25.62 -9.92
N GLU A 148 0.70 25.30 -9.22
CA GLU A 148 2.07 25.48 -9.69
C GLU A 148 2.76 24.14 -9.92
N ILE A 149 3.61 24.08 -10.95
CA ILE A 149 4.53 22.97 -11.19
C ILE A 149 5.90 23.38 -10.66
N CYS A 150 6.41 22.66 -9.67
CA CYS A 150 7.77 22.79 -9.18
C CYS A 150 8.65 21.71 -9.83
N LEU A 151 9.70 22.12 -10.51
CA LEU A 151 10.65 21.27 -11.22
C LEU A 151 12.02 21.35 -10.55
N GLU A 152 12.62 20.21 -10.20
CA GLU A 152 13.90 20.15 -9.47
C GLU A 152 14.81 19.00 -9.93
N SER A 153 16.11 19.28 -10.12
CA SER A 153 17.13 18.26 -10.39
C SER A 153 17.84 17.75 -9.14
N GLY A 154 17.83 18.52 -8.04
CA GLY A 154 18.60 18.20 -6.83
C GLY A 154 20.12 18.31 -6.99
N ASP A 155 20.61 18.88 -8.09
CA ASP A 155 22.03 19.15 -8.33
C ASP A 155 22.20 20.52 -8.99
N PRO A 156 22.88 21.50 -8.36
CA PRO A 156 23.15 22.81 -8.98
C PRO A 156 23.89 22.74 -10.32
N ALA A 157 24.65 21.68 -10.58
CA ALA A 157 25.34 21.47 -11.86
C ALA A 157 24.40 20.97 -12.98
N VAL A 158 23.22 20.47 -12.62
CA VAL A 158 22.18 20.04 -13.57
C VAL A 158 21.13 21.13 -13.64
N ASP A 159 21.33 22.06 -14.58
CA ASP A 159 20.58 23.30 -14.68
C ASP A 159 19.81 23.46 -16.00
N LYS A 160 19.67 22.41 -16.82
CA LYS A 160 18.97 22.45 -18.10
C LYS A 160 17.92 21.35 -18.21
N PHE A 161 16.70 21.71 -18.60
CA PHE A 161 15.56 20.81 -18.77
C PHE A 161 14.82 21.10 -20.09
N GLU A 162 13.96 20.18 -20.55
CA GLU A 162 13.18 20.37 -21.78
C GLU A 162 11.87 21.13 -21.51
N GLY A 163 11.18 20.79 -20.45
CA GLY A 163 9.95 21.41 -19.98
C GLY A 163 8.73 21.04 -20.80
N SER A 164 8.76 19.99 -21.61
CA SER A 164 7.69 19.64 -22.54
C SER A 164 6.68 18.64 -21.96
N HIS A 165 7.10 17.74 -21.08
CA HIS A 165 6.29 16.67 -20.49
C HIS A 165 6.47 16.65 -18.96
N LEU A 166 5.87 17.61 -18.26
CA LEU A 166 6.04 17.75 -16.81
C LEU A 166 4.93 17.06 -16.01
N VAL A 167 3.68 17.18 -16.47
CA VAL A 167 2.51 16.58 -15.81
C VAL A 167 1.65 15.88 -16.84
N PHE A 168 1.40 14.59 -16.66
CA PHE A 168 0.44 13.85 -17.47
C PHE A 168 -0.98 14.08 -16.92
N VAL A 169 -1.93 14.35 -17.82
CA VAL A 169 -3.34 14.56 -17.50
C VAL A 169 -4.19 13.60 -18.31
N ALA A 170 -5.13 12.94 -17.66
CA ALA A 170 -6.13 12.10 -18.32
C ALA A 170 -7.48 12.23 -17.62
N ALA A 171 -8.55 11.90 -18.33
CA ALA A 171 -9.90 12.00 -17.79
C ALA A 171 -10.86 10.91 -18.26
N GLY A 172 -11.81 10.57 -17.38
CA GLY A 172 -12.84 9.57 -17.66
C GLY A 172 -13.85 9.43 -16.51
N SER A 173 -14.83 8.54 -16.69
CA SER A 173 -15.98 8.37 -15.78
C SER A 173 -15.71 7.47 -14.57
N ASP A 174 -14.71 6.59 -14.65
CA ASP A 174 -14.29 5.74 -13.52
C ASP A 174 -12.91 6.23 -13.02
N PRO A 175 -12.80 6.67 -11.75
CA PRO A 175 -11.55 7.23 -11.25
C PRO A 175 -10.45 6.17 -11.18
N TYR A 176 -10.75 4.92 -10.85
CA TYR A 176 -9.75 3.86 -10.73
C TYR A 176 -9.20 3.46 -12.09
N ASP A 177 -10.07 3.33 -13.10
CA ASP A 177 -9.63 2.98 -14.45
C ASP A 177 -8.81 4.11 -15.07
N VAL A 178 -9.19 5.37 -14.85
CA VAL A 178 -8.42 6.54 -15.32
C VAL A 178 -7.04 6.56 -14.66
N ILE A 179 -6.93 6.29 -13.35
CA ILE A 179 -5.64 6.23 -12.64
C ILE A 179 -4.77 5.11 -13.20
N THR A 180 -5.30 3.89 -13.31
CA THR A 180 -4.57 2.73 -13.83
C THR A 180 -4.11 2.96 -15.27
N ASN A 181 -4.97 3.49 -16.14
CA ASN A 181 -4.62 3.79 -17.53
C ASN A 181 -3.61 4.94 -17.64
N SER A 182 -3.67 5.93 -16.73
CA SER A 182 -2.69 7.02 -16.67
C SER A 182 -1.30 6.50 -16.34
N VAL A 183 -1.18 5.65 -15.30
CA VAL A 183 0.12 5.07 -14.92
C VAL A 183 0.65 4.16 -16.03
N LYS A 184 -0.19 3.36 -16.68
CA LYS A 184 0.20 2.53 -17.84
C LYS A 184 0.66 3.37 -19.04
N THR A 185 0.09 4.56 -19.26
CA THR A 185 0.54 5.48 -20.32
C THR A 185 1.89 6.08 -20.00
N VAL A 186 2.07 6.54 -18.75
CA VAL A 186 3.35 7.06 -18.27
C VAL A 186 4.42 5.98 -18.27
N GLU A 187 4.08 4.73 -17.98
CA GLU A 187 4.97 3.57 -18.10
C GLU A 187 5.49 3.40 -19.54
N LYS A 188 4.60 3.47 -20.53
CA LYS A 188 4.97 3.39 -21.96
C LYS A 188 5.83 4.57 -22.41
N HIS A 189 5.57 5.76 -21.87
CA HIS A 189 6.32 6.98 -22.19
C HIS A 189 7.72 6.99 -21.57
N LEU A 190 7.84 6.73 -20.26
CA LEU A 190 9.12 6.79 -19.53
C LEU A 190 9.99 5.54 -19.72
N GLN A 191 9.38 4.35 -19.81
CA GLN A 191 10.07 3.05 -19.93
C GLN A 191 11.09 2.75 -18.81
N THR A 192 11.00 3.46 -17.69
CA THR A 192 11.93 3.36 -16.55
C THR A 192 11.40 2.54 -15.38
N PHE A 193 10.10 2.27 -15.32
CA PHE A 193 9.45 1.45 -14.30
C PHE A 193 8.47 0.46 -14.95
N SER A 194 7.93 -0.45 -14.14
CA SER A 194 6.88 -1.37 -14.58
C SER A 194 5.62 -1.18 -13.72
N HIS A 195 4.45 -1.31 -14.34
CA HIS A 195 3.18 -1.37 -13.61
C HIS A 195 3.12 -2.62 -12.71
N ARG A 196 2.42 -2.54 -11.56
CA ARG A 196 2.27 -3.63 -10.57
C ARG A 196 1.95 -4.99 -11.22
N GLU A 197 1.03 -5.00 -12.18
CA GLU A 197 0.55 -6.23 -12.85
C GLU A 197 1.63 -6.99 -13.64
N LYS A 198 2.72 -6.33 -14.03
CA LYS A 198 3.84 -6.97 -14.74
C LYS A 198 4.90 -7.53 -13.80
N LYS A 199 4.79 -7.26 -12.50
CA LYS A 199 5.78 -7.67 -11.50
C LYS A 199 5.42 -9.01 -10.89
N LYS A 200 6.44 -9.80 -10.57
CA LYS A 200 6.27 -11.06 -9.83
C LYS A 200 5.93 -10.74 -8.37
N MET A 201 4.72 -11.09 -7.95
CA MET A 201 4.30 -10.98 -6.56
C MET A 201 4.97 -12.08 -5.70
N PRO A 202 5.61 -11.73 -4.58
CA PRO A 202 6.19 -12.71 -3.68
C PRO A 202 5.10 -13.47 -2.92
N ASP A 203 5.28 -14.77 -2.70
CA ASP A 203 4.30 -15.63 -2.02
C ASP A 203 4.17 -15.31 -0.53
N ILE A 204 5.14 -14.61 0.07
CA ILE A 204 5.13 -14.13 1.46
C ILE A 204 3.81 -13.41 1.83
N LEU A 205 3.19 -12.72 0.86
CA LEU A 205 1.93 -11.99 1.04
C LEU A 205 0.76 -12.91 1.47
N ASN A 206 0.80 -14.20 1.10
CA ASN A 206 -0.29 -15.15 1.36
C ASN A 206 -0.18 -15.84 2.73
N TRP A 207 0.84 -15.49 3.51
CA TRP A 207 1.12 -16.12 4.80
C TRP A 207 1.04 -15.11 5.94
N PHE A 208 0.87 -15.62 7.15
CA PHE A 208 1.00 -14.85 8.38
C PHE A 208 2.47 -14.76 8.79
N GLY A 209 2.89 -13.59 9.26
CA GLY A 209 4.26 -13.38 9.73
C GLY A 209 4.41 -12.60 11.02
N TRP A 210 5.66 -12.42 11.41
CA TRP A 210 6.05 -11.68 12.62
C TRP A 210 7.24 -10.75 12.32
N CYS A 211 7.17 -9.51 12.79
CA CYS A 211 8.27 -8.54 12.67
C CYS A 211 8.83 -8.22 14.06
N THR A 212 10.15 -8.17 14.19
CA THR A 212 10.85 -8.04 15.47
C THR A 212 10.96 -6.60 15.99
N TRP A 213 10.58 -5.60 15.19
CA TRP A 213 10.81 -4.18 15.49
C TRP A 213 10.19 -3.74 16.82
N ASP A 214 8.88 -3.83 17.01
CA ASP A 214 8.28 -3.33 18.27
C ASP A 214 8.60 -4.22 19.48
N ALA A 215 9.02 -5.47 19.23
CA ALA A 215 9.35 -6.44 20.27
C ALA A 215 10.73 -6.22 20.87
N PHE A 216 11.69 -5.76 20.07
CA PHE A 216 13.08 -5.63 20.51
C PHE A 216 13.75 -4.33 20.11
N TYR A 217 13.19 -3.62 19.12
CA TYR A 217 13.85 -2.58 18.37
C TYR A 217 15.25 -3.07 17.98
N THR A 218 16.28 -2.27 18.26
CA THR A 218 17.68 -2.62 17.98
C THR A 218 18.26 -3.72 18.88
N ASN A 219 17.54 -4.15 19.93
CA ASN A 219 18.01 -5.17 20.88
C ASN A 219 17.64 -6.61 20.48
N VAL A 220 17.28 -6.85 19.21
CA VAL A 220 16.96 -8.20 18.73
C VAL A 220 18.15 -9.16 18.90
N THR A 221 17.87 -10.39 19.35
CA THR A 221 18.84 -11.48 19.56
C THR A 221 18.30 -12.81 19.04
N ALA A 222 19.20 -13.78 18.80
CA ALA A 222 18.83 -15.14 18.39
C ALA A 222 17.90 -15.84 19.41
N GLU A 223 18.09 -15.63 20.70
CA GLU A 223 17.23 -16.17 21.76
C GLU A 223 15.84 -15.52 21.76
N GLY A 224 15.78 -14.21 21.54
CA GLY A 224 14.51 -13.47 21.44
C GLY A 224 13.65 -13.96 20.28
N LEU A 225 14.27 -14.27 19.13
CA LEU A 225 13.58 -14.87 17.98
C LEU A 225 12.92 -16.20 18.33
N LYS A 226 13.66 -17.10 18.99
CA LYS A 226 13.16 -18.43 19.40
C LYS A 226 11.95 -18.29 20.33
N GLN A 227 12.04 -17.42 21.33
CA GLN A 227 10.95 -17.20 22.28
C GLN A 227 9.67 -16.65 21.61
N GLY A 228 9.81 -15.74 20.65
CA GLY A 228 8.67 -15.20 19.91
C GLY A 228 7.98 -16.24 19.02
N LEU A 229 8.76 -17.04 18.30
CA LEU A 229 8.23 -18.11 17.46
C LEU A 229 7.54 -19.20 18.28
N ASP A 230 8.20 -19.68 19.35
CA ASP A 230 7.62 -20.65 20.30
C ASP A 230 6.27 -20.15 20.86
N SER A 231 6.16 -18.85 21.16
CA SER A 231 4.94 -18.27 21.69
C SER A 231 3.79 -18.31 20.70
N LEU A 232 4.02 -17.95 19.44
CA LEU A 232 2.98 -17.87 18.42
C LEU A 232 2.49 -19.27 18.02
N GLU A 233 3.39 -20.24 17.98
CA GLU A 233 3.06 -21.65 17.76
C GLU A 233 2.19 -22.23 18.88
N LYS A 234 2.57 -21.99 20.14
CA LYS A 234 1.78 -22.44 21.30
C LYS A 234 0.37 -21.83 21.32
N GLY A 235 0.20 -20.65 20.75
CA GLY A 235 -1.10 -20.00 20.62
C GLY A 235 -1.97 -20.50 19.45
N GLY A 236 -1.44 -21.41 18.61
CA GLY A 236 -2.15 -22.01 17.49
C GLY A 236 -2.19 -21.13 16.23
N THR A 237 -1.32 -20.13 16.12
CA THR A 237 -1.18 -19.26 14.94
C THR A 237 0.29 -19.19 14.53
N PRO A 238 0.84 -20.29 13.98
CA PRO A 238 2.26 -20.36 13.65
C PRO A 238 2.61 -19.40 12.50
N PRO A 239 3.56 -18.47 12.68
CA PRO A 239 4.03 -17.61 11.59
C PRO A 239 4.78 -18.47 10.57
N LYS A 240 4.60 -18.16 9.28
CA LYS A 240 5.37 -18.77 8.19
C LYS A 240 6.49 -17.88 7.70
N PHE A 241 6.51 -16.62 8.10
CA PHE A 241 7.66 -15.78 7.86
C PHE A 241 8.00 -14.90 9.06
N VAL A 242 9.25 -14.48 9.11
CA VAL A 242 9.75 -13.53 10.09
C VAL A 242 10.59 -12.46 9.41
N ILE A 243 10.42 -11.21 9.84
CA ILE A 243 11.25 -10.08 9.44
C ILE A 243 12.14 -9.74 10.64
N ILE A 244 13.44 -10.00 10.51
CA ILE A 244 14.47 -9.56 11.46
C ILE A 244 14.78 -8.10 11.13
N ASP A 245 14.17 -7.21 11.91
CA ASP A 245 14.30 -5.76 11.76
C ASP A 245 15.65 -5.25 12.31
N ASP A 246 15.87 -3.94 12.29
CA ASP A 246 17.15 -3.30 12.61
C ASP A 246 17.75 -3.76 13.96
N GLY A 247 19.07 -3.87 14.01
CA GLY A 247 19.85 -4.33 15.16
C GLY A 247 20.70 -5.57 14.92
N TRP A 248 20.59 -6.25 13.78
CA TRP A 248 21.39 -7.45 13.46
C TRP A 248 22.72 -7.15 12.73
N GLN A 249 22.83 -5.97 12.10
CA GLN A 249 23.99 -5.58 11.28
C GLN A 249 25.20 -5.20 12.14
N SER A 250 26.41 -5.33 11.57
CA SER A 250 27.65 -4.83 12.17
C SER A 250 27.81 -3.34 11.87
N VAL A 251 27.60 -2.51 12.89
CA VAL A 251 27.62 -1.05 12.75
C VAL A 251 28.57 -0.40 13.75
N GLY A 252 29.01 0.82 13.44
CA GLY A 252 29.78 1.63 14.37
C GLY A 252 29.76 3.11 14.00
N MET A 253 29.79 3.96 15.02
CA MET A 253 29.86 5.41 14.88
C MET A 253 31.28 5.88 14.53
N ASP A 254 31.38 7.03 13.89
CA ASP A 254 32.66 7.72 13.69
C ASP A 254 33.09 8.40 15.00
N PRO A 255 34.41 8.55 15.27
CA PRO A 255 34.90 9.21 16.49
C PRO A 255 34.42 10.66 16.65
N THR A 256 34.15 11.34 15.53
CA THR A 256 33.63 12.71 15.47
C THR A 256 32.12 12.78 15.28
N GLY A 257 31.45 11.62 15.26
CA GLY A 257 30.01 11.54 15.08
C GLY A 257 29.25 12.08 16.28
N ILE A 258 28.12 12.71 16.02
CA ILE A 258 27.20 13.17 17.05
C ILE A 258 26.09 12.13 17.15
N GLU A 259 26.04 11.45 18.30
CA GLU A 259 25.03 10.46 18.59
C GLU A 259 23.63 11.11 18.58
N PHE A 260 22.71 10.47 17.89
CA PHE A 260 21.30 10.83 17.91
C PHE A 260 20.49 9.54 18.07
N ARG A 261 20.07 9.29 19.30
CA ARG A 261 19.13 8.22 19.65
C ARG A 261 17.80 8.87 19.97
N SER A 262 16.77 8.63 19.16
CA SER A 262 15.41 8.81 19.65
C SER A 262 15.04 7.65 20.57
N ASP A 263 14.07 7.86 21.45
CA ASP A 263 13.64 6.85 22.44
C ASP A 263 13.38 5.50 21.75
N TYR A 264 14.11 4.47 22.18
CA TYR A 264 14.01 3.08 21.68
C TYR A 264 14.38 2.86 20.21
N THR A 265 15.06 3.78 19.52
CA THR A 265 15.47 3.61 18.11
C THR A 265 16.97 3.36 17.93
N ALA A 266 17.38 3.12 16.68
CA ALA A 266 18.78 3.09 16.28
C ALA A 266 19.48 4.45 16.46
N ASN A 267 20.81 4.42 16.57
CA ASN A 267 21.64 5.60 16.43
C ASN A 267 21.79 5.92 14.94
N PHE A 268 21.15 6.98 14.48
CA PHE A 268 21.13 7.32 13.05
C PHE A 268 22.49 7.79 12.51
N ALA A 269 23.47 8.04 13.38
CA ALA A 269 24.85 8.35 13.02
C ALA A 269 25.72 7.11 12.71
N ASP A 270 25.24 5.91 13.04
CA ASP A 270 26.02 4.69 12.84
C ASP A 270 26.16 4.35 11.35
N ARG A 271 27.30 3.74 11.01
CA ARG A 271 27.60 3.27 9.65
C ARG A 271 27.84 1.78 9.62
N LEU A 272 27.55 1.17 8.49
CA LEU A 272 27.88 -0.23 8.22
C LEU A 272 29.40 -0.39 8.18
N ILE A 273 29.93 -1.23 9.07
CA ILE A 273 31.36 -1.58 9.10
C ILE A 273 31.64 -2.95 8.51
N HIS A 274 30.62 -3.81 8.40
CA HIS A 274 30.77 -5.12 7.77
C HIS A 274 29.45 -5.63 7.16
N ILE A 275 29.51 -6.36 6.03
CA ILE A 275 28.32 -6.96 5.37
C ILE A 275 27.69 -8.08 6.20
N LYS A 276 28.51 -8.91 6.85
CA LYS A 276 28.08 -9.96 7.79
C LYS A 276 27.50 -9.38 9.11
N GLU A 277 26.69 -10.19 9.79
CA GLU A 277 26.03 -9.91 11.06
C GLU A 277 26.96 -9.54 12.21
N ASN A 278 26.37 -8.95 13.25
CA ASN A 278 27.04 -8.67 14.52
C ASN A 278 27.04 -9.87 15.48
N HIS A 279 27.71 -9.69 16.62
CA HIS A 279 27.91 -10.72 17.63
C HIS A 279 26.61 -11.36 18.18
N LYS A 280 25.46 -10.67 18.12
CA LYS A 280 24.18 -11.19 18.64
C LYS A 280 23.60 -12.33 17.81
N PHE A 281 24.08 -12.49 16.58
CA PHE A 281 23.68 -13.53 15.63
C PHE A 281 24.81 -14.51 15.35
N GLN A 282 25.81 -14.56 16.24
CA GLN A 282 26.86 -15.56 16.23
C GLN A 282 26.70 -16.51 17.41
N LYS A 283 26.95 -17.80 17.18
CA LYS A 283 26.94 -18.82 18.22
C LYS A 283 28.01 -18.49 19.26
N ASN A 284 27.59 -18.23 20.50
CA ASN A 284 28.46 -17.75 21.59
C ASN A 284 29.19 -16.43 21.27
N GLY A 285 28.59 -15.57 20.44
CA GLY A 285 29.17 -14.28 20.07
C GLY A 285 29.39 -13.38 21.28
N LYS A 286 30.49 -12.63 21.25
CA LYS A 286 30.85 -11.65 22.27
C LYS A 286 31.09 -10.30 21.61
N GLU A 287 30.68 -9.24 22.28
CA GLU A 287 30.92 -7.88 21.78
C GLU A 287 32.43 -7.66 21.53
N GLY A 288 32.73 -6.99 20.41
CA GLY A 288 34.11 -6.75 19.95
C GLY A 288 34.85 -7.98 19.39
N HIS A 289 34.26 -9.18 19.39
CA HIS A 289 34.88 -10.39 18.85
C HIS A 289 34.01 -11.00 17.76
N ARG A 290 34.60 -11.24 16.58
CA ARG A 290 33.94 -11.93 15.48
C ARG A 290 34.52 -13.32 15.28
N VAL A 291 33.63 -14.28 15.07
CA VAL A 291 33.95 -15.58 14.49
C VAL A 291 33.67 -15.54 12.99
N ASP A 292 34.67 -15.87 12.16
CA ASP A 292 34.56 -15.80 10.69
C ASP A 292 33.95 -17.06 10.04
N ASP A 293 33.70 -18.11 10.82
CA ASP A 293 33.05 -19.33 10.36
C ASP A 293 31.55 -19.09 10.09
N PRO A 294 31.08 -19.17 8.82
CA PRO A 294 29.67 -18.99 8.48
C PRO A 294 28.77 -20.03 9.17
N ALA A 295 29.28 -21.21 9.50
CA ALA A 295 28.52 -22.24 10.21
C ALA A 295 28.23 -21.88 11.67
N LEU A 296 28.84 -20.80 12.18
CA LEU A 296 28.64 -20.26 13.52
C LEU A 296 27.99 -18.86 13.51
N GLY A 297 27.71 -18.30 12.32
CA GLY A 297 27.10 -16.98 12.15
C GLY A 297 25.59 -17.02 11.92
N LEU A 298 25.08 -16.06 11.14
CA LEU A 298 23.65 -15.92 10.84
C LEU A 298 23.02 -17.22 10.30
N ARG A 299 23.77 -17.97 9.47
CA ARG A 299 23.34 -19.26 8.92
C ARG A 299 22.92 -20.26 10.00
N TYR A 300 23.67 -20.32 11.12
CA TYR A 300 23.35 -21.22 12.23
C TYR A 300 21.99 -20.89 12.83
N VAL A 301 21.73 -19.61 13.10
CA VAL A 301 20.48 -19.13 13.70
C VAL A 301 19.30 -19.39 12.77
N VAL A 302 19.44 -19.08 11.48
CA VAL A 302 18.38 -19.26 10.47
C VAL A 302 18.08 -20.73 10.24
N SER A 303 19.10 -21.59 10.12
CA SER A 303 18.90 -23.04 10.00
C SER A 303 18.17 -23.60 11.22
N GLU A 304 18.59 -23.24 12.43
CA GLU A 304 17.95 -23.69 13.66
C GLU A 304 16.48 -23.25 13.74
N MET A 305 16.16 -22.03 13.28
CA MET A 305 14.78 -21.54 13.21
C MET A 305 13.93 -22.31 12.21
N LYS A 306 14.43 -22.53 10.98
CA LYS A 306 13.72 -23.26 9.92
C LYS A 306 13.56 -24.76 10.24
N GLU A 307 14.46 -25.35 11.02
CA GLU A 307 14.36 -26.75 11.46
C GLU A 307 13.33 -26.96 12.58
N ARG A 308 13.18 -25.99 13.48
CA ARG A 308 12.28 -26.10 14.66
C ARG A 308 10.87 -25.61 14.41
N HIS A 309 10.72 -24.61 13.56
CA HIS A 309 9.47 -23.92 13.30
C HIS A 309 9.07 -24.13 11.84
N PRO A 310 7.76 -24.14 11.50
CA PRO A 310 7.31 -24.34 10.13
C PRO A 310 7.43 -23.04 9.31
N LEU A 311 8.58 -22.37 9.40
CA LEU A 311 8.92 -21.14 8.68
C LEU A 311 9.23 -21.45 7.22
N LYS A 312 8.63 -20.67 6.33
CA LYS A 312 8.89 -20.68 4.89
C LYS A 312 9.89 -19.60 4.50
N TYR A 313 9.77 -18.41 5.08
CA TYR A 313 10.57 -17.25 4.69
C TYR A 313 11.22 -16.56 5.89
N VAL A 314 12.46 -16.14 5.75
CA VAL A 314 13.16 -15.27 6.71
C VAL A 314 13.66 -14.06 5.95
N TYR A 315 13.19 -12.88 6.31
CA TYR A 315 13.61 -11.61 5.73
C TYR A 315 14.45 -10.83 6.74
N VAL A 316 15.38 -10.01 6.25
CA VAL A 316 16.19 -9.12 7.10
C VAL A 316 16.09 -7.68 6.64
N TRP A 317 16.22 -6.76 7.58
CA TRP A 317 16.20 -5.33 7.31
C TRP A 317 17.59 -4.78 6.96
N HIS A 318 17.66 -3.83 6.02
CA HIS A 318 18.82 -2.93 5.89
C HIS A 318 18.38 -1.60 5.25
N ALA A 319 19.14 -0.52 5.44
CA ALA A 319 18.89 0.73 4.72
C ALA A 319 19.42 0.66 3.27
N ILE A 320 18.87 1.47 2.35
CA ILE A 320 19.34 1.54 0.96
C ILE A 320 20.83 1.92 0.87
N THR A 321 21.32 2.73 1.80
CA THR A 321 22.73 3.15 1.88
C THR A 321 23.62 2.14 2.63
N GLY A 322 23.08 0.99 3.03
CA GLY A 322 23.75 -0.04 3.83
C GLY A 322 23.32 -0.02 5.30
N TYR A 323 23.41 1.15 5.94
CA TYR A 323 22.81 1.47 7.24
C TYR A 323 22.34 2.94 7.24
N TRP A 324 21.79 3.46 8.34
CA TRP A 324 21.29 4.83 8.44
C TRP A 324 22.33 5.89 8.03
N GLY A 325 23.54 5.83 8.56
CA GLY A 325 24.68 6.65 8.12
C GLY A 325 25.38 6.13 6.86
N GLY A 326 24.90 5.08 6.22
CA GLY A 326 25.56 4.47 5.06
C GLY A 326 26.76 3.59 5.41
N VAL A 327 27.75 3.49 4.51
CA VAL A 327 28.91 2.59 4.65
C VAL A 327 30.14 3.34 5.15
N LYS A 328 30.86 2.78 6.13
CA LYS A 328 32.00 3.46 6.75
C LYS A 328 33.21 3.64 5.80
N PRO A 329 33.69 4.88 5.58
CA PRO A 329 34.92 5.14 4.82
C PRO A 329 36.20 4.76 5.58
N GLY A 330 37.23 4.38 4.83
CA GLY A 330 38.59 4.20 5.36
C GLY A 330 38.84 2.93 6.17
N ILE A 331 37.94 1.94 6.11
CA ILE A 331 38.15 0.61 6.70
C ILE A 331 38.38 -0.43 5.61
N THR A 332 39.27 -1.39 5.88
CA THR A 332 39.71 -2.42 4.92
C THR A 332 38.54 -3.23 4.35
N GLU A 333 37.56 -3.56 5.17
CA GLU A 333 36.44 -4.42 4.82
C GLU A 333 35.44 -3.77 3.86
N MET A 334 35.43 -2.43 3.79
CA MET A 334 34.55 -1.64 2.92
C MET A 334 35.28 -0.89 1.82
N GLU A 335 36.62 -0.88 1.82
CA GLU A 335 37.46 -0.12 0.90
C GLU A 335 37.15 -0.45 -0.57
N ARG A 336 36.84 -1.71 -0.88
CA ARG A 336 36.47 -2.16 -2.23
C ARG A 336 35.32 -1.38 -2.85
N TYR A 337 34.37 -0.89 -2.04
CA TYR A 337 33.17 -0.16 -2.47
C TYR A 337 33.41 1.35 -2.60
N GLU A 338 34.59 1.83 -2.19
CA GLU A 338 35.00 3.23 -2.22
C GLU A 338 33.96 4.20 -1.64
N PRO A 339 33.42 3.95 -0.43
CA PRO A 339 32.45 4.85 0.18
C PRO A 339 33.06 6.23 0.45
N LYS A 340 32.31 7.28 0.11
CA LYS A 340 32.70 8.68 0.35
C LYS A 340 31.66 9.37 1.22
N LEU A 341 32.12 10.26 2.09
CA LEU A 341 31.23 11.04 2.92
C LEU A 341 30.57 12.14 2.08
N VAL A 342 29.24 12.15 2.04
CA VAL A 342 28.41 13.13 1.32
C VAL A 342 27.35 13.66 2.27
N HIS A 343 27.06 14.96 2.22
CA HIS A 343 26.04 15.58 3.05
C HIS A 343 24.72 15.72 2.27
N PRO A 344 23.61 15.12 2.76
CA PRO A 344 22.28 15.32 2.23
C PRO A 344 21.88 16.78 2.01
N ILE A 345 21.25 17.07 0.88
CA ILE A 345 20.61 18.37 0.59
C ILE A 345 19.12 18.13 0.38
N SER A 346 18.30 18.60 1.32
CA SER A 346 16.83 18.47 1.25
C SER A 346 16.20 19.54 0.35
N SER A 347 15.11 19.21 -0.34
CA SER A 347 14.38 20.20 -1.15
C SER A 347 13.64 21.21 -0.27
N PRO A 348 13.51 22.48 -0.72
CA PRO A 348 12.67 23.45 -0.03
C PRO A 348 11.21 23.01 0.10
N GLY A 349 10.69 22.26 -0.88
CA GLY A 349 9.31 21.75 -0.85
C GLY A 349 9.09 20.69 0.23
N VAL A 350 10.07 19.83 0.49
CA VAL A 350 9.93 18.85 1.58
C VAL A 350 10.08 19.53 2.95
N GLN A 351 11.00 20.50 3.07
CA GLN A 351 11.19 21.30 4.28
C GLN A 351 9.97 22.16 4.66
N SER A 352 9.12 22.53 3.68
CA SER A 352 7.89 23.26 3.98
C SER A 352 6.87 22.40 4.71
N ASN A 353 6.87 21.08 4.53
CA ASN A 353 5.88 20.18 5.12
C ASN A 353 6.35 19.48 6.40
N ASP A 354 7.65 19.23 6.55
CA ASP A 354 8.20 18.45 7.65
C ASP A 354 9.51 19.04 8.19
N TYR A 355 9.75 18.84 9.49
CA TYR A 355 11.05 18.98 10.11
C TYR A 355 11.50 17.61 10.63
N CYS A 356 12.10 16.83 9.74
CA CYS A 356 12.52 15.46 10.05
C CYS A 356 13.82 15.47 10.87
N GLU A 357 13.72 15.25 12.18
CA GLU A 357 14.89 15.17 13.08
C GLU A 357 15.89 14.07 12.65
N VAL A 358 15.37 12.94 12.17
CA VAL A 358 16.20 11.85 11.63
C VAL A 358 17.03 12.33 10.44
N LEU A 359 16.41 13.02 9.47
CA LEU A 359 17.14 13.57 8.32
C LEU A 359 18.17 14.62 8.76
N GLN A 360 17.85 15.46 9.75
CA GLN A 360 18.79 16.45 10.28
C GLN A 360 20.01 15.78 10.90
N SER A 361 19.82 14.72 11.68
CA SER A 361 20.91 13.94 12.25
C SER A 361 21.80 13.31 11.17
N ILE A 362 21.17 12.69 10.16
CA ILE A 362 21.90 12.11 9.01
C ILE A 362 22.66 13.21 8.24
N THR A 363 22.07 14.40 8.11
CA THR A 363 22.69 15.55 7.43
C THR A 363 23.93 16.06 8.17
N MET A 364 23.82 16.20 9.49
CA MET A 364 24.91 16.63 10.36
C MET A 364 26.10 15.67 10.31
N ASN A 365 25.83 14.37 10.38
CA ASN A 365 26.87 13.34 10.37
C ASN A 365 27.37 13.00 8.95
N GLY A 366 26.60 13.36 7.91
CA GLY A 366 26.83 12.93 6.53
C GLY A 366 26.53 11.44 6.32
N VAL A 367 26.44 11.02 5.06
CA VAL A 367 26.19 9.64 4.63
C VAL A 367 27.43 9.11 3.93
N GLY A 368 27.87 7.91 4.32
CA GLY A 368 28.89 7.16 3.62
C GLY A 368 28.32 6.55 2.34
N LEU A 369 28.31 7.32 1.27
CA LEU A 369 27.75 6.94 -0.03
C LEU A 369 28.74 6.03 -0.76
N VAL A 370 28.33 4.78 -1.00
CA VAL A 370 29.07 3.84 -1.87
C VAL A 370 29.20 4.45 -3.27
N ASN A 371 30.36 4.27 -3.91
CA ASN A 371 30.58 4.75 -5.27
C ASN A 371 29.46 4.23 -6.20
N PRO A 372 28.70 5.11 -6.90
CA PRO A 372 27.58 4.69 -7.75
C PRO A 372 27.94 3.67 -8.84
N GLU A 373 29.22 3.57 -9.24
CA GLU A 373 29.67 2.55 -10.20
C GLU A 373 29.92 1.17 -9.57
N LYS A 374 30.05 1.09 -8.24
CA LYS A 374 30.31 -0.14 -7.47
C LYS A 374 29.13 -0.56 -6.59
N ILE A 375 28.01 0.15 -6.66
CA ILE A 375 26.84 -0.10 -5.82
C ILE A 375 26.21 -1.48 -6.09
N PHE A 376 26.26 -1.97 -7.33
CA PHE A 376 25.84 -3.33 -7.66
C PHE A 376 26.68 -4.37 -6.93
N ASP A 377 28.01 -4.23 -6.94
CA ASP A 377 28.90 -5.15 -6.24
C ASP A 377 28.62 -5.15 -4.73
N PHE A 378 28.33 -3.98 -4.15
CA PHE A 378 27.94 -3.87 -2.75
C PHE A 378 26.65 -4.65 -2.43
N TYR A 379 25.56 -4.40 -3.17
CA TYR A 379 24.32 -5.13 -2.94
C TYR A 379 24.45 -6.61 -3.27
N ASN A 380 25.18 -6.98 -4.32
CA ASN A 380 25.32 -8.36 -4.72
C ASN A 380 26.09 -9.16 -3.67
N ASP A 381 27.17 -8.61 -3.11
CA ASP A 381 27.90 -9.25 -2.03
C ASP A 381 27.09 -9.37 -0.74
N LEU A 382 26.36 -8.30 -0.37
CA LEU A 382 25.48 -8.34 0.79
C LEU A 382 24.38 -9.39 0.63
N HIS A 383 23.65 -9.36 -0.48
CA HIS A 383 22.54 -10.29 -0.71
C HIS A 383 23.01 -11.73 -0.98
N SER A 384 24.15 -11.93 -1.63
CA SER A 384 24.76 -13.25 -1.80
C SER A 384 25.16 -13.86 -0.45
N TYR A 385 25.73 -13.05 0.45
CA TYR A 385 25.98 -13.49 1.82
C TYR A 385 24.69 -13.90 2.52
N LEU A 386 23.65 -13.06 2.48
CA LEU A 386 22.36 -13.32 3.12
C LEU A 386 21.68 -14.58 2.55
N ALA A 387 21.65 -14.74 1.23
CA ALA A 387 21.13 -15.93 0.56
C ALA A 387 21.91 -17.18 0.98
N SER A 388 23.25 -17.11 1.08
CA SER A 388 24.08 -18.22 1.58
C SER A 388 23.82 -18.58 3.05
N ALA A 389 23.31 -17.63 3.83
CA ALA A 389 22.87 -17.82 5.21
C ALA A 389 21.43 -18.35 5.33
N GLY A 390 20.72 -18.54 4.21
CA GLY A 390 19.35 -19.05 4.18
C GLY A 390 18.26 -17.98 4.33
N ILE A 391 18.60 -16.70 4.14
CA ILE A 391 17.64 -15.59 4.06
C ILE A 391 16.95 -15.61 2.70
N ASP A 392 15.63 -15.39 2.69
CA ASP A 392 14.80 -15.50 1.49
C ASP A 392 14.42 -14.15 0.88
N GLY A 393 14.69 -13.03 1.57
CA GLY A 393 14.44 -11.69 1.09
C GLY A 393 14.86 -10.59 2.06
N VAL A 394 14.62 -9.33 1.69
CA VAL A 394 15.04 -8.16 2.45
C VAL A 394 13.94 -7.10 2.57
N LYS A 395 13.91 -6.37 3.69
CA LYS A 395 13.17 -5.12 3.86
C LYS A 395 14.17 -3.97 3.74
N VAL A 396 14.01 -3.13 2.71
CA VAL A 396 14.98 -2.07 2.41
C VAL A 396 14.40 -0.71 2.78
N ASP A 397 14.93 -0.10 3.83
CA ASP A 397 14.47 1.17 4.39
C ASP A 397 15.25 2.38 3.88
N ALA A 398 14.77 3.57 4.27
CA ALA A 398 15.35 4.88 3.97
C ALA A 398 15.55 5.17 2.48
N GLN A 399 14.75 4.58 1.58
CA GLN A 399 15.00 4.66 0.14
C GLN A 399 14.94 6.08 -0.42
N SER A 400 14.07 6.93 0.13
CA SER A 400 13.96 8.34 -0.30
C SER A 400 15.24 9.14 -0.04
N ILE A 401 16.18 8.70 0.81
CA ILE A 401 17.40 9.47 1.13
C ILE A 401 18.25 9.74 -0.12
N VAL A 402 18.21 8.85 -1.11
CA VAL A 402 19.00 8.95 -2.34
C VAL A 402 18.70 10.23 -3.11
N GLU A 403 17.48 10.79 -2.99
CA GLU A 403 17.11 12.04 -3.65
C GLU A 403 17.93 13.25 -3.16
N THR A 404 18.45 13.19 -1.94
CA THR A 404 19.23 14.26 -1.29
C THR A 404 20.72 14.17 -1.58
N LEU A 405 21.17 13.06 -2.16
CA LEU A 405 22.57 12.75 -2.41
C LEU A 405 22.96 12.96 -3.89
N GLY A 406 22.06 13.51 -4.70
CA GLY A 406 22.24 13.67 -6.15
C GLY A 406 23.31 14.70 -6.57
N ALA A 407 23.67 15.63 -5.69
CA ALA A 407 24.64 16.69 -5.98
C ALA A 407 26.03 16.12 -6.31
N GLY A 408 26.58 16.47 -7.49
CA GLY A 408 27.85 15.94 -7.97
C GLY A 408 27.74 14.56 -8.65
N HIS A 409 26.54 13.99 -8.73
CA HIS A 409 26.26 12.70 -9.36
C HIS A 409 25.30 12.81 -10.56
N GLY A 410 25.00 14.02 -11.01
CA GLY A 410 24.14 14.27 -12.16
C GLY A 410 22.65 14.32 -11.81
N GLY A 411 22.32 14.69 -10.57
CA GLY A 411 20.94 14.90 -10.13
C GLY A 411 20.32 13.70 -9.42
N ARG A 412 19.21 13.99 -8.73
CA ARG A 412 18.46 13.04 -7.89
C ARG A 412 17.91 11.87 -8.69
N VAL A 413 17.39 12.13 -9.89
CA VAL A 413 16.74 11.11 -10.73
C VAL A 413 17.77 10.10 -11.22
N LYS A 414 18.92 10.58 -11.71
CA LYS A 414 20.00 9.72 -12.22
C LYS A 414 20.59 8.83 -11.15
N LEU A 415 20.85 9.38 -9.96
CA LEU A 415 21.39 8.63 -8.83
C LEU A 415 20.37 7.58 -8.36
N THR A 416 19.12 7.96 -8.14
CA THR A 416 18.05 7.03 -7.71
C THR A 416 17.88 5.88 -8.70
N ARG A 417 17.86 6.16 -10.01
CA ARG A 417 17.78 5.13 -11.06
C ARG A 417 18.93 4.12 -10.96
N LYS A 418 20.17 4.58 -10.77
CA LYS A 418 21.33 3.68 -10.62
C LYS A 418 21.20 2.79 -9.38
N PHE A 419 20.79 3.36 -8.25
CA PHE A 419 20.59 2.61 -7.01
C PHE A 419 19.51 1.54 -7.15
N TYR A 420 18.36 1.89 -7.73
CA TYR A 420 17.27 0.94 -7.96
C TYR A 420 17.65 -0.17 -8.93
N GLN A 421 18.33 0.16 -10.04
CA GLN A 421 18.78 -0.85 -11.00
C GLN A 421 19.75 -1.85 -10.36
N ALA A 422 20.69 -1.36 -9.56
CA ALA A 422 21.64 -2.21 -8.85
C ALA A 422 20.96 -3.06 -7.76
N LEU A 423 20.04 -2.47 -7.01
CA LEU A 423 19.27 -3.16 -5.98
C LEU A 423 18.44 -4.29 -6.60
N GLU A 424 17.61 -3.98 -7.59
CA GLU A 424 16.74 -4.95 -8.26
C GLU A 424 17.51 -6.07 -8.98
N ALA A 425 18.65 -5.74 -9.61
CA ALA A 425 19.52 -6.74 -10.22
C ALA A 425 20.10 -7.70 -9.17
N SER A 426 20.50 -7.18 -8.00
CA SER A 426 20.99 -8.00 -6.90
C SER A 426 19.89 -8.88 -6.30
N ILE A 427 18.68 -8.35 -6.09
CA ILE A 427 17.52 -9.13 -5.63
C ILE A 427 17.23 -10.28 -6.59
N SER A 428 17.17 -10.00 -7.89
CA SER A 428 16.90 -11.03 -8.90
C SER A 428 17.99 -12.11 -8.97
N SER A 429 19.22 -11.77 -8.62
CA SER A 429 20.35 -12.71 -8.66
C SER A 429 20.39 -13.64 -7.44
N ASN A 430 19.88 -13.17 -6.29
CA ASN A 430 20.07 -13.84 -5.00
C ASN A 430 18.78 -14.40 -4.38
N PHE A 431 17.61 -13.85 -4.71
CA PHE A 431 16.32 -14.23 -4.11
C PHE A 431 15.32 -14.70 -5.17
N HIS A 432 15.00 -16.00 -5.17
CA HIS A 432 14.16 -16.63 -6.20
C HIS A 432 12.72 -16.10 -6.28
N ASP A 433 12.19 -15.59 -5.17
CA ASP A 433 10.79 -15.15 -5.07
C ASP A 433 10.59 -13.64 -5.14
N ASN A 434 11.56 -12.91 -5.69
CA ASN A 434 11.52 -11.43 -5.71
C ASN A 434 11.35 -10.86 -4.29
N GLY A 435 12.14 -11.39 -3.35
CA GLY A 435 11.99 -11.13 -1.92
C GLY A 435 12.50 -9.75 -1.52
N ILE A 436 11.70 -8.72 -1.78
CA ILE A 436 11.98 -7.34 -1.37
C ILE A 436 10.71 -6.64 -0.89
N ILE A 437 10.81 -5.95 0.25
CA ILE A 437 9.83 -4.98 0.73
C ILE A 437 10.50 -3.60 0.66
N ALA A 438 10.00 -2.73 -0.23
CA ALA A 438 10.50 -1.38 -0.37
C ALA A 438 9.86 -0.45 0.69
N CYS A 439 10.66 0.22 1.49
CA CYS A 439 10.18 0.99 2.62
C CYS A 439 10.78 2.40 2.61
N MET A 440 10.02 3.39 3.10
CA MET A 440 10.38 4.82 3.03
C MET A 440 10.66 5.29 1.59
N SER A 441 9.93 4.74 0.61
CA SER A 441 10.15 4.90 -0.84
C SER A 441 9.04 5.67 -1.55
N HIS A 442 8.33 6.56 -0.84
CA HIS A 442 7.17 7.27 -1.39
C HIS A 442 7.51 8.39 -2.37
N ASN A 443 8.79 8.74 -2.58
CA ASN A 443 9.13 9.75 -3.59
C ASN A 443 8.96 9.21 -5.02
N THR A 444 8.55 10.08 -5.95
CA THR A 444 8.34 9.68 -7.34
C THR A 444 9.62 9.29 -8.06
N ASP A 445 10.79 9.75 -7.59
CA ASP A 445 12.10 9.30 -8.09
C ASP A 445 12.23 7.78 -7.99
N SER A 446 11.81 7.21 -6.87
CA SER A 446 11.81 5.77 -6.59
C SER A 446 10.72 5.05 -7.38
N LEU A 447 9.48 5.55 -7.32
CA LEU A 447 8.33 4.91 -7.96
C LEU A 447 8.51 4.77 -9.47
N TYR A 448 9.00 5.82 -10.14
CA TYR A 448 9.27 5.81 -11.58
C TYR A 448 10.61 5.15 -11.96
N SER A 449 11.35 4.59 -11.00
CA SER A 449 12.59 3.83 -11.26
C SER A 449 12.46 2.33 -10.99
N ALA A 450 11.38 1.87 -10.37
CA ALA A 450 11.24 0.49 -9.91
C ALA A 450 10.61 -0.44 -10.97
N LYS A 451 11.39 -1.37 -11.52
CA LYS A 451 10.95 -2.30 -12.58
C LYS A 451 10.48 -3.65 -12.06
N SER A 452 11.10 -4.18 -11.00
CA SER A 452 10.82 -5.53 -10.49
C SER A 452 10.34 -5.57 -9.05
N ALA A 453 10.77 -4.63 -8.20
CA ALA A 453 10.35 -4.58 -6.80
C ALA A 453 8.82 -4.47 -6.71
N ALA A 454 8.20 -5.44 -6.03
CA ALA A 454 6.77 -5.70 -6.12
C ALA A 454 5.98 -5.34 -4.86
N VAL A 455 6.63 -5.13 -3.71
CA VAL A 455 5.98 -4.80 -2.44
C VAL A 455 6.56 -3.51 -1.90
N MET A 456 5.71 -2.59 -1.41
CA MET A 456 6.17 -1.40 -0.72
C MET A 456 5.34 -1.06 0.51
N ARG A 457 5.97 -0.57 1.58
CA ARG A 457 5.23 0.03 2.70
C ARG A 457 4.47 1.26 2.20
N ALA A 458 3.20 1.39 2.60
CA ALA A 458 2.29 2.42 2.10
C ALA A 458 1.90 3.49 3.14
N SER A 459 2.51 3.47 4.33
CA SER A 459 2.29 4.47 5.36
C SER A 459 3.53 4.65 6.23
N ASP A 460 3.50 5.72 7.02
CA ASP A 460 4.40 5.91 8.15
C ASP A 460 4.23 4.78 9.19
N ASP A 461 5.21 4.67 10.09
CA ASP A 461 5.25 3.62 11.10
C ASP A 461 3.97 3.60 11.95
N PHE A 462 3.53 2.39 12.31
CA PHE A 462 2.51 2.17 13.31
C PHE A 462 3.02 2.58 14.71
N PHE A 463 2.47 3.65 15.30
CA PHE A 463 2.84 4.13 16.63
C PHE A 463 1.78 3.74 17.68
N PRO A 464 1.87 2.55 18.31
CA PRO A 464 0.83 2.03 19.21
C PRO A 464 0.55 2.92 20.43
N ARG A 465 1.53 3.74 20.84
CA ARG A 465 1.45 4.61 22.01
C ARG A 465 0.90 5.99 21.70
N ASP A 466 0.72 6.33 20.42
CA ASP A 466 0.14 7.61 19.99
C ASP A 466 -1.31 7.39 19.53
N PRO A 467 -2.32 7.79 20.34
CA PRO A 467 -3.72 7.64 19.99
C PRO A 467 -4.11 8.31 18.67
N ALA A 468 -3.44 9.41 18.31
CA ALA A 468 -3.73 10.15 17.07
C ALA A 468 -3.28 9.38 15.82
N SER A 469 -2.34 8.44 15.96
CA SER A 469 -1.79 7.69 14.83
C SER A 469 -2.75 6.63 14.28
N HIS A 470 -3.64 6.06 15.09
CA HIS A 470 -4.44 4.89 14.70
C HIS A 470 -5.41 5.17 13.55
N THR A 471 -6.25 6.19 13.69
CA THR A 471 -7.28 6.49 12.68
C THR A 471 -6.67 7.06 11.41
N ILE A 472 -5.67 7.94 11.54
CA ILE A 472 -4.98 8.54 10.39
C ILE A 472 -4.10 7.54 9.66
N HIS A 473 -3.55 6.53 10.33
CA HIS A 473 -2.78 5.47 9.68
C HIS A 473 -3.67 4.71 8.70
N ILE A 474 -4.88 4.29 9.09
CA ILE A 474 -5.80 3.57 8.18
C ILE A 474 -6.24 4.45 7.02
N ALA A 475 -6.54 5.72 7.27
CA ALA A 475 -6.87 6.64 6.20
C ALA A 475 -5.68 6.81 5.24
N SER A 476 -4.50 7.13 5.75
CA SER A 476 -3.28 7.34 4.96
C SER A 476 -2.94 6.13 4.11
N VAL A 477 -2.94 4.93 4.69
CA VAL A 477 -2.58 3.72 3.94
C VAL A 477 -3.60 3.38 2.85
N ALA A 478 -4.89 3.60 3.11
CA ALA A 478 -5.95 3.35 2.12
C ALA A 478 -5.85 4.34 0.95
N TYR A 479 -5.69 5.64 1.22
CA TYR A 479 -5.56 6.63 0.15
C TYR A 479 -4.24 6.54 -0.61
N ASN A 480 -3.12 6.31 0.09
CA ASN A 480 -1.83 6.09 -0.56
C ASN A 480 -1.88 4.87 -1.49
N THR A 481 -2.65 3.83 -1.13
CA THR A 481 -2.85 2.63 -1.96
C THR A 481 -3.48 2.94 -3.33
N ILE A 482 -4.24 4.03 -3.49
CA ILE A 482 -4.79 4.44 -4.79
C ILE A 482 -3.67 4.67 -5.81
N PHE A 483 -2.57 5.30 -5.37
CA PHE A 483 -1.45 5.66 -6.24
C PHE A 483 -0.31 4.65 -6.17
N ASN A 484 0.18 4.36 -4.97
CA ASN A 484 1.26 3.39 -4.75
C ASN A 484 0.88 1.98 -5.27
N GLY A 485 -0.40 1.64 -5.18
CA GLY A 485 -0.95 0.40 -5.70
C GLY A 485 -0.65 0.19 -7.19
N GLU A 486 -0.55 1.25 -8.01
CA GLU A 486 -0.27 1.09 -9.44
C GLU A 486 1.19 0.68 -9.71
N PHE A 487 2.10 0.91 -8.76
CA PHE A 487 3.52 0.58 -8.89
C PHE A 487 3.87 -0.73 -8.19
N MET A 488 3.33 -0.97 -6.99
CA MET A 488 3.68 -2.10 -6.12
C MET A 488 2.48 -2.52 -5.27
N GLN A 489 2.50 -3.73 -4.73
CA GLN A 489 1.56 -4.16 -3.70
C GLN A 489 1.82 -3.38 -2.39
N PRO A 490 0.84 -2.60 -1.91
CA PRO A 490 0.96 -1.89 -0.65
C PRO A 490 1.01 -2.86 0.53
N ASP A 491 2.04 -2.70 1.34
CA ASP A 491 2.19 -3.27 2.66
C ASP A 491 1.69 -2.23 3.70
N TRP A 492 0.76 -2.67 4.54
CA TRP A 492 0.03 -1.81 5.47
C TRP A 492 0.65 -1.78 6.87
N ASP A 493 1.89 -2.26 6.97
CA ASP A 493 2.69 -2.29 8.18
C ASP A 493 2.19 -3.29 9.25
N MET A 494 3.11 -3.63 10.15
CA MET A 494 2.78 -4.43 11.34
C MET A 494 1.71 -3.75 12.20
N PHE A 495 1.08 -4.54 13.07
CA PHE A 495 0.22 -4.01 14.13
C PHE A 495 0.35 -4.86 15.40
N HIS A 496 -0.07 -4.28 16.52
CA HIS A 496 -0.13 -4.98 17.81
C HIS A 496 -1.43 -5.76 17.92
N SER A 497 -1.34 -7.09 18.06
CA SER A 497 -2.52 -7.93 18.25
C SER A 497 -3.12 -7.81 19.65
N LEU A 498 -2.32 -7.43 20.67
CA LEU A 498 -2.80 -7.15 22.01
C LEU A 498 -2.83 -5.63 22.26
N HIS A 499 -3.87 -4.98 21.73
CA HIS A 499 -4.06 -3.53 21.86
C HIS A 499 -5.56 -3.18 21.78
N PRO A 500 -6.05 -2.11 22.43
CA PRO A 500 -7.47 -1.71 22.31
C PRO A 500 -7.94 -1.47 20.86
N MET A 501 -7.02 -1.08 19.97
CA MET A 501 -7.26 -0.88 18.53
C MET A 501 -6.89 -2.10 17.66
N ALA A 502 -6.56 -3.25 18.26
CA ALA A 502 -6.06 -4.40 17.52
C ALA A 502 -7.07 -4.95 16.52
N GLU A 503 -8.33 -5.12 16.92
CA GLU A 503 -9.39 -5.58 16.01
C GLU A 503 -9.62 -4.60 14.85
N TYR A 504 -9.55 -3.30 15.14
CA TYR A 504 -9.69 -2.21 14.16
C TYR A 504 -8.59 -2.27 13.09
N HIS A 505 -7.33 -2.43 13.49
CA HIS A 505 -6.21 -2.57 12.56
C HIS A 505 -6.23 -3.92 11.83
N GLY A 506 -6.52 -5.02 12.54
CA GLY A 506 -6.61 -6.36 11.97
C GLY A 506 -7.66 -6.43 10.85
N ALA A 507 -8.82 -5.80 11.05
CA ALA A 507 -9.85 -5.71 10.03
C ALA A 507 -9.41 -4.91 8.80
N ALA A 508 -8.70 -3.80 8.99
CA ALA A 508 -8.14 -3.02 7.89
C ALA A 508 -7.19 -3.85 7.03
N ARG A 509 -6.25 -4.59 7.64
CA ARG A 509 -5.30 -5.45 6.91
C ARG A 509 -6.00 -6.60 6.17
N ALA A 510 -7.07 -7.17 6.75
CA ALA A 510 -7.87 -8.20 6.09
C ALA A 510 -8.53 -7.71 4.79
N VAL A 511 -8.95 -6.44 4.76
CA VAL A 511 -9.54 -5.79 3.57
C VAL A 511 -8.48 -5.20 2.64
N GLY A 512 -7.29 -4.86 3.15
CA GLY A 512 -6.23 -4.17 2.41
C GLY A 512 -5.54 -4.97 1.30
N GLY A 513 -5.68 -6.30 1.29
CA GLY A 513 -5.01 -7.18 0.32
C GLY A 513 -3.48 -7.24 0.49
N CYS A 514 -2.98 -6.81 1.65
CA CYS A 514 -1.57 -6.77 2.03
C CYS A 514 -1.13 -8.05 2.78
N ALA A 515 0.16 -8.14 3.09
CA ALA A 515 0.63 -9.12 4.07
C ALA A 515 0.04 -8.83 5.46
N ILE A 516 -0.16 -9.87 6.25
CA ILE A 516 -0.59 -9.74 7.65
C ILE A 516 0.53 -10.25 8.52
N TYR A 517 1.18 -9.34 9.22
CA TYR A 517 2.17 -9.67 10.23
C TYR A 517 2.02 -8.78 11.45
N VAL A 518 2.37 -9.33 12.60
CA VAL A 518 2.27 -8.62 13.88
C VAL A 518 3.63 -8.24 14.40
N SER A 519 3.63 -7.23 15.25
CA SER A 519 4.70 -6.98 16.22
C SER A 519 4.03 -6.79 17.59
N SER A 520 4.74 -7.05 18.69
CA SER A 520 4.20 -6.89 20.05
C SER A 520 5.27 -6.27 20.91
N ASP A 521 4.90 -5.52 21.96
CA ASP A 521 5.88 -4.92 22.90
C ASP A 521 6.85 -5.97 23.49
N LYS A 522 6.38 -7.23 23.66
CA LYS A 522 7.20 -8.37 24.09
C LYS A 522 6.73 -9.68 23.43
N PRO A 523 7.63 -10.65 23.22
CA PRO A 523 7.26 -12.03 22.93
C PRO A 523 6.27 -12.56 23.97
N GLY A 524 5.24 -13.30 23.56
CA GLY A 524 4.22 -13.80 24.49
C GLY A 524 2.93 -12.98 24.58
N GLN A 525 2.93 -11.75 24.08
CA GLN A 525 1.81 -10.82 24.25
C GLN A 525 0.99 -10.70 22.96
N HIS A 526 0.18 -11.72 22.68
CA HIS A 526 -0.68 -11.77 21.50
C HIS A 526 -2.12 -12.15 21.85
N ASP A 527 -3.09 -11.52 21.18
CA ASP A 527 -4.49 -11.96 21.22
C ASP A 527 -4.73 -13.04 20.14
N PHE A 528 -4.69 -14.31 20.56
CA PHE A 528 -4.92 -15.44 19.67
C PHE A 528 -6.38 -15.57 19.20
N ASN A 529 -7.35 -14.97 19.90
CA ASN A 529 -8.74 -14.97 19.43
C ASN A 529 -8.88 -14.06 18.22
N LEU A 530 -8.23 -12.89 18.25
CA LEU A 530 -8.14 -12.00 17.10
C LEU A 530 -7.36 -12.66 15.95
N LEU A 531 -6.19 -13.24 16.23
CA LEU A 531 -5.37 -13.84 15.17
C LEU A 531 -6.10 -14.99 14.45
N LYS A 532 -6.89 -15.79 15.15
CA LYS A 532 -7.73 -16.85 14.55
C LYS A 532 -8.85 -16.34 13.65
N LYS A 533 -9.21 -15.04 13.71
CA LYS A 533 -10.14 -14.40 12.75
C LYS A 533 -9.45 -13.95 11.46
N LEU A 534 -8.11 -13.94 11.44
CA LEU A 534 -7.28 -13.45 10.31
C LEU A 534 -6.46 -14.56 9.65
N VAL A 535 -6.02 -15.54 10.44
CA VAL A 535 -5.05 -16.57 10.06
C VAL A 535 -5.70 -17.94 10.16
N LEU A 536 -5.55 -18.75 9.11
CA LEU A 536 -5.97 -20.15 9.11
C LEU A 536 -4.99 -21.01 9.92
N PRO A 537 -5.39 -22.22 10.38
CA PRO A 537 -4.51 -23.06 11.20
C PRO A 537 -3.21 -23.49 10.50
N ASP A 538 -3.18 -23.49 9.16
CA ASP A 538 -1.98 -23.74 8.36
C ASP A 538 -1.03 -22.54 8.28
N GLY A 539 -1.35 -21.41 8.92
CA GLY A 539 -0.60 -20.15 8.88
C GLY A 539 -0.81 -19.32 7.60
N SER A 540 -1.71 -19.73 6.71
CA SER A 540 -2.09 -18.93 5.54
C SER A 540 -3.16 -17.89 5.88
N VAL A 541 -3.27 -16.85 5.06
CA VAL A 541 -4.29 -15.80 5.21
C VAL A 541 -5.27 -15.79 4.05
N LEU A 542 -6.51 -15.36 4.32
CA LEU A 542 -7.53 -15.12 3.30
C LEU A 542 -7.33 -13.73 2.68
N ARG A 543 -6.21 -13.53 1.99
CA ARG A 543 -5.86 -12.25 1.37
C ARG A 543 -6.79 -11.93 0.19
N ALA A 544 -7.27 -10.70 0.14
CA ALA A 544 -7.99 -10.18 -1.03
C ALA A 544 -7.04 -9.92 -2.22
N LYS A 545 -7.56 -9.93 -3.44
CA LYS A 545 -6.79 -9.99 -4.69
C LYS A 545 -6.14 -8.66 -5.06
N LEU A 546 -6.82 -7.54 -4.84
CA LEU A 546 -6.37 -6.21 -5.23
C LEU A 546 -5.76 -5.47 -4.03
N PRO A 547 -5.06 -4.36 -4.24
CA PRO A 547 -4.82 -3.41 -3.16
C PRO A 547 -6.14 -2.78 -2.69
N GLY A 548 -6.38 -2.74 -1.38
CA GLY A 548 -7.61 -2.16 -0.82
C GLY A 548 -7.66 -0.64 -1.00
N ARG A 549 -8.72 -0.14 -1.62
CA ARG A 549 -8.87 1.29 -1.96
C ARG A 549 -10.11 1.88 -1.29
N PRO A 550 -10.16 3.19 -0.99
CA PRO A 550 -11.39 3.87 -0.60
C PRO A 550 -12.49 3.63 -1.64
N THR A 551 -13.76 3.64 -1.24
CA THR A 551 -14.88 3.58 -2.20
C THR A 551 -15.05 4.91 -2.92
N ARG A 552 -15.71 4.89 -4.08
CA ARG A 552 -15.84 6.06 -4.97
C ARG A 552 -16.43 7.29 -4.26
N ASP A 553 -17.40 7.09 -3.38
CA ASP A 553 -18.06 8.15 -2.61
C ASP A 553 -17.21 8.71 -1.45
N CYS A 554 -16.19 7.98 -1.01
CA CYS A 554 -15.24 8.46 -0.02
C CYS A 554 -14.12 9.31 -0.64
N LEU A 555 -13.78 9.12 -1.93
CA LEU A 555 -12.56 9.68 -2.55
C LEU A 555 -12.34 11.19 -2.31
N PHE A 556 -13.41 11.99 -2.35
CA PHE A 556 -13.36 13.45 -2.22
C PHE A 556 -13.91 13.95 -0.88
N SER A 557 -14.13 13.04 0.06
CA SER A 557 -14.64 13.30 1.40
C SER A 557 -13.51 13.11 2.41
N ASP A 558 -13.52 13.84 3.52
CA ASP A 558 -12.44 13.77 4.50
C ASP A 558 -12.86 12.89 5.70
N PRO A 559 -12.50 11.58 5.71
CA PRO A 559 -12.98 10.67 6.73
C PRO A 559 -12.30 10.85 8.10
N VAL A 560 -11.39 11.81 8.22
CA VAL A 560 -10.60 12.03 9.44
C VAL A 560 -10.94 13.36 10.13
N ARG A 561 -11.48 14.34 9.40
CA ARG A 561 -11.73 15.71 9.92
C ARG A 561 -13.14 16.27 9.72
N ASP A 562 -13.94 15.76 8.79
CA ASP A 562 -15.21 16.43 8.44
C ASP A 562 -16.36 16.21 9.44
N GLY A 563 -16.17 15.30 10.41
CA GLY A 563 -17.17 14.93 11.42
C GLY A 563 -18.42 14.23 10.86
N LYS A 564 -18.42 13.81 9.59
CA LYS A 564 -19.62 13.33 8.87
C LYS A 564 -19.38 12.07 8.04
N SER A 565 -18.17 11.84 7.56
CA SER A 565 -17.86 10.75 6.63
C SER A 565 -17.23 9.56 7.33
N LEU A 566 -17.68 8.35 6.98
CA LEU A 566 -16.99 7.10 7.28
C LEU A 566 -15.99 6.79 6.16
N LEU A 567 -14.86 6.19 6.51
CA LEU A 567 -13.96 5.61 5.52
C LEU A 567 -14.47 4.22 5.14
N LYS A 568 -14.85 4.04 3.88
CA LYS A 568 -15.14 2.72 3.31
C LYS A 568 -13.99 2.30 2.43
N ILE A 569 -13.46 1.10 2.66
CA ILE A 569 -12.38 0.50 1.90
C ILE A 569 -12.94 -0.75 1.24
N TRP A 570 -12.79 -0.88 -0.07
CA TRP A 570 -13.25 -2.05 -0.81
C TRP A 570 -12.09 -2.84 -1.39
N ASN A 571 -12.33 -4.13 -1.59
CA ASN A 571 -11.44 -5.05 -2.27
C ASN A 571 -12.25 -6.20 -2.90
N LEU A 572 -11.57 -7.05 -3.66
CA LEU A 572 -12.14 -8.14 -4.43
C LEU A 572 -11.49 -9.47 -4.04
N ASN A 573 -12.30 -10.50 -3.87
CA ASN A 573 -11.88 -11.90 -3.77
C ASN A 573 -12.12 -12.61 -5.12
N ASP A 574 -11.92 -13.92 -5.18
CA ASP A 574 -12.09 -14.69 -6.41
C ASP A 574 -13.56 -14.68 -6.91
N PHE A 575 -14.54 -14.71 -5.99
CA PHE A 575 -15.99 -14.78 -6.29
C PHE A 575 -16.84 -13.74 -5.54
N THR A 576 -16.23 -12.95 -4.65
CA THR A 576 -16.95 -12.01 -3.78
C THR A 576 -16.20 -10.68 -3.67
N GLY A 577 -16.88 -9.64 -3.20
CA GLY A 577 -16.25 -8.40 -2.74
C GLY A 577 -16.16 -8.36 -1.21
N VAL A 578 -15.31 -7.47 -0.70
CA VAL A 578 -15.24 -7.14 0.72
C VAL A 578 -15.20 -5.63 0.91
N ILE A 579 -15.96 -5.12 1.87
CA ILE A 579 -15.97 -3.70 2.26
C ILE A 579 -15.70 -3.59 3.75
N GLY A 580 -14.64 -2.90 4.14
CA GLY A 580 -14.43 -2.45 5.51
C GLY A 580 -14.93 -1.02 5.69
N VAL A 581 -15.74 -0.77 6.71
CA VAL A 581 -16.26 0.55 7.07
C VAL A 581 -15.66 0.96 8.41
N PHE A 582 -15.04 2.13 8.46
CA PHE A 582 -14.26 2.60 9.61
C PHE A 582 -14.64 4.03 9.98
N ASN A 583 -14.81 4.30 11.27
CA ASN A 583 -14.92 5.66 11.79
C ASN A 583 -13.52 6.19 12.17
N CYS A 584 -12.89 6.89 11.22
CA CYS A 584 -11.53 7.43 11.35
C CYS A 584 -11.47 8.87 11.88
N GLN A 585 -12.58 9.44 12.36
CA GLN A 585 -12.61 10.84 12.77
C GLN A 585 -11.74 11.12 14.00
N GLY A 586 -11.33 12.38 14.15
CA GLY A 586 -10.74 12.91 15.37
C GLY A 586 -9.23 13.16 15.32
N ALA A 587 -8.53 12.78 14.25
CA ALA A 587 -7.11 13.06 14.08
C ALA A 587 -6.81 13.54 12.66
N GLY A 588 -5.80 14.39 12.48
CA GLY A 588 -5.48 14.97 11.16
C GLY A 588 -4.06 15.49 11.10
N TRP A 589 -3.53 15.63 9.88
CA TRP A 589 -2.30 16.39 9.68
C TRP A 589 -2.56 17.88 9.88
N CYS A 590 -1.72 18.54 10.67
CA CYS A 590 -1.79 19.98 10.91
C CYS A 590 -0.60 20.68 10.25
N GLY A 591 -0.86 21.48 9.21
CA GLY A 591 0.20 22.20 8.49
C GLY A 591 0.96 23.25 9.32
N VAL A 592 0.35 23.79 10.38
CA VAL A 592 1.03 24.73 11.30
C VAL A 592 2.02 23.99 12.21
N ARG A 593 1.60 22.85 12.76
CA ARG A 593 2.44 22.05 13.68
C ARG A 593 3.35 21.05 12.94
N LYS A 594 3.14 20.86 11.63
CA LYS A 594 3.83 19.90 10.75
C LYS A 594 3.85 18.48 11.31
N LYS A 595 2.75 18.08 11.96
CA LYS A 595 2.61 16.75 12.58
C LYS A 595 1.16 16.31 12.62
N MET A 596 0.96 15.01 12.80
CA MET A 596 -0.35 14.45 13.10
C MET A 596 -0.76 14.90 14.50
N VAL A 597 -2.01 15.33 14.63
CA VAL A 597 -2.58 15.77 15.91
C VAL A 597 -3.97 15.21 16.09
N SER A 598 -4.31 14.90 17.34
CA SER A 598 -5.70 14.74 17.75
C SER A 598 -6.38 16.12 17.66
N LEU A 599 -7.42 16.22 16.84
CA LEU A 599 -8.22 17.43 16.63
C LEU A 599 -9.51 17.38 17.47
N ASP A 600 -10.06 16.18 17.65
CA ASP A 600 -11.23 15.91 18.48
C ASP A 600 -11.04 14.55 19.17
N GLU A 601 -10.97 14.57 20.51
CA GLU A 601 -10.74 13.35 21.29
C GLU A 601 -11.98 12.45 21.38
N GLN A 602 -13.17 13.01 21.18
CA GLN A 602 -14.46 12.29 21.21
C GLN A 602 -15.36 12.72 20.04
N PRO A 603 -14.99 12.31 18.81
CA PRO A 603 -15.82 12.65 17.66
C PRO A 603 -17.21 12.02 17.76
N GLY A 604 -18.15 12.54 16.97
CA GLY A 604 -19.53 12.06 16.96
C GLY A 604 -19.68 10.61 16.48
N ILE A 605 -20.85 10.04 16.76
CA ILE A 605 -21.33 8.82 16.10
C ILE A 605 -21.73 9.19 14.68
N ILE A 606 -21.29 8.40 13.70
CA ILE A 606 -21.57 8.66 12.28
C ILE A 606 -22.39 7.51 11.70
N THR A 607 -23.40 7.86 10.91
CA THR A 607 -24.16 6.93 10.09
C THR A 607 -23.79 7.13 8.62
N GLY A 608 -23.31 6.06 7.99
CA GLY A 608 -23.06 5.99 6.55
C GLY A 608 -23.94 4.95 5.87
N PHE A 609 -23.75 4.78 4.56
CA PHE A 609 -24.48 3.82 3.74
C PHE A 609 -23.53 2.93 2.96
N VAL A 610 -23.87 1.65 2.87
CA VAL A 610 -23.14 0.63 2.11
C VAL A 610 -24.04 0.14 0.97
N ARG A 611 -23.47 0.03 -0.23
CA ARG A 611 -24.14 -0.50 -1.43
C ARG A 611 -23.27 -1.58 -2.08
N ALA A 612 -23.89 -2.50 -2.83
CA ALA A 612 -23.14 -3.51 -3.57
C ALA A 612 -22.15 -2.88 -4.58
N ARG A 613 -22.55 -1.77 -5.22
CA ARG A 613 -21.73 -1.00 -6.17
C ARG A 613 -20.52 -0.29 -5.54
N ASP A 614 -20.43 -0.24 -4.21
CA ASP A 614 -19.26 0.33 -3.55
C ASP A 614 -18.02 -0.56 -3.78
N VAL A 615 -18.22 -1.85 -4.09
CA VAL A 615 -17.19 -2.71 -4.69
C VAL A 615 -17.19 -2.48 -6.20
N ASN A 616 -16.31 -1.59 -6.67
CA ASN A 616 -16.32 -1.10 -8.05
C ASN A 616 -16.23 -2.23 -9.09
N TYR A 617 -15.42 -3.24 -8.81
CA TYR A 617 -15.18 -4.37 -9.72
C TYR A 617 -16.01 -5.62 -9.40
N LEU A 618 -17.05 -5.51 -8.58
CA LEU A 618 -17.98 -6.62 -8.32
C LEU A 618 -18.59 -7.24 -9.60
N PRO A 619 -18.94 -6.47 -10.65
CA PRO A 619 -19.42 -7.05 -11.91
C PRO A 619 -18.42 -8.02 -12.58
N GLN A 620 -17.12 -7.89 -12.31
CA GLN A 620 -16.09 -8.75 -12.91
C GLN A 620 -16.04 -10.16 -12.31
N VAL A 621 -16.53 -10.34 -11.08
CA VAL A 621 -16.62 -11.65 -10.40
C VAL A 621 -18.04 -12.20 -10.38
N ALA A 622 -19.00 -11.43 -10.86
CA ALA A 622 -20.37 -11.86 -10.99
C ALA A 622 -20.53 -12.75 -12.24
N GLU A 623 -21.34 -13.79 -12.10
CA GLU A 623 -21.68 -14.69 -13.20
C GLU A 623 -22.48 -13.99 -14.31
N ASN A 624 -22.41 -14.54 -15.52
CA ASN A 624 -23.15 -14.02 -16.67
C ASN A 624 -24.66 -13.91 -16.36
N GLY A 625 -25.25 -12.76 -16.73
CA GLY A 625 -26.66 -12.47 -16.49
C GLY A 625 -26.99 -11.96 -15.08
N TRP A 626 -25.99 -11.53 -14.30
CA TRP A 626 -26.22 -10.91 -12.98
C TRP A 626 -27.08 -9.65 -13.09
N THR A 627 -28.13 -9.58 -12.27
CA THR A 627 -29.12 -8.48 -12.28
C THR A 627 -28.69 -7.26 -11.48
N GLY A 628 -27.62 -7.36 -10.68
CA GLY A 628 -27.20 -6.35 -9.72
C GLY A 628 -27.61 -6.64 -8.27
N ASP A 629 -28.36 -7.72 -8.03
CA ASP A 629 -28.77 -8.14 -6.69
C ASP A 629 -27.60 -8.78 -5.92
N SER A 630 -27.43 -8.44 -4.66
CA SER A 630 -26.33 -8.95 -3.84
C SER A 630 -26.78 -9.32 -2.44
N ILE A 631 -25.94 -10.09 -1.77
CA ILE A 631 -26.03 -10.33 -0.33
C ILE A 631 -24.91 -9.56 0.37
N LEU A 632 -25.26 -8.93 1.49
CA LEU A 632 -24.31 -8.40 2.45
C LEU A 632 -24.29 -9.29 3.70
N TYR A 633 -23.12 -9.80 4.05
CA TYR A 633 -22.88 -10.45 5.34
C TYR A 633 -22.07 -9.54 6.25
N SER A 634 -22.62 -9.16 7.40
CA SER A 634 -21.93 -8.37 8.44
C SER A 634 -21.09 -9.30 9.32
N HIS A 635 -19.78 -9.05 9.39
CA HIS A 635 -18.87 -9.88 10.17
C HIS A 635 -19.10 -9.73 11.68
N ARG A 636 -19.28 -8.49 12.19
CA ARG A 636 -19.51 -8.28 13.64
C ARG A 636 -20.95 -8.59 14.05
N GLY A 637 -21.92 -8.28 13.19
CA GLY A 637 -23.34 -8.53 13.44
C GLY A 637 -23.75 -9.99 13.24
N GLY A 638 -23.04 -10.74 12.39
CA GLY A 638 -23.40 -12.11 12.03
C GLY A 638 -24.68 -12.21 11.19
N GLU A 639 -25.12 -11.10 10.59
CA GLU A 639 -26.39 -11.01 9.85
C GLU A 639 -26.18 -11.06 8.34
N VAL A 640 -27.08 -11.76 7.64
CA VAL A 640 -27.20 -11.77 6.18
C VAL A 640 -28.34 -10.88 5.76
N ARG A 641 -28.10 -9.99 4.79
CA ARG A 641 -29.15 -9.13 4.21
C ARG A 641 -29.14 -9.20 2.69
N TYR A 642 -30.32 -9.45 2.13
CA TYR A 642 -30.57 -9.34 0.70
C TYR A 642 -30.66 -7.87 0.30
N LEU A 643 -29.82 -7.47 -0.66
CA LEU A 643 -29.74 -6.12 -1.17
C LEU A 643 -30.10 -6.12 -2.67
N PRO A 644 -31.31 -5.67 -3.04
CA PRO A 644 -31.67 -5.49 -4.44
C PRO A 644 -30.74 -4.49 -5.13
N LYS A 645 -30.70 -4.55 -6.47
CA LYS A 645 -29.96 -3.56 -7.28
C LYS A 645 -30.22 -2.12 -6.80
N ASN A 646 -29.15 -1.35 -6.65
CA ASN A 646 -29.14 0.06 -6.21
C ASN A 646 -29.61 0.34 -4.77
N ALA A 647 -30.08 -0.67 -4.03
CA ALA A 647 -30.43 -0.49 -2.63
C ALA A 647 -29.19 -0.19 -1.77
N SER A 648 -29.42 0.42 -0.60
CA SER A 648 -28.38 0.75 0.37
C SER A 648 -28.76 0.31 1.77
N MET A 649 -27.76 -0.09 2.55
CA MET A 649 -27.91 -0.40 3.98
C MET A 649 -27.22 0.67 4.83
N SER A 650 -27.90 1.19 5.84
CA SER A 650 -27.31 2.12 6.81
C SER A 650 -26.41 1.40 7.81
N VAL A 651 -25.28 2.00 8.14
CA VAL A 651 -24.33 1.51 9.15
C VAL A 651 -23.97 2.66 10.07
N THR A 652 -24.09 2.44 11.38
CA THR A 652 -23.82 3.47 12.39
C THR A 652 -22.65 3.01 13.26
N LEU A 653 -21.58 3.81 13.31
CA LEU A 653 -20.34 3.48 14.01
C LEU A 653 -19.96 4.60 14.97
N ARG A 654 -19.60 4.23 16.21
CA ARG A 654 -18.96 5.14 17.16
C ARG A 654 -17.51 5.43 16.72
N PRO A 655 -16.85 6.45 17.28
CA PRO A 655 -15.43 6.68 17.04
C PRO A 655 -14.60 5.41 17.24
N ARG A 656 -13.67 5.15 16.32
CA ARG A 656 -12.76 3.99 16.38
C ARG A 656 -13.46 2.63 16.30
N GLU A 657 -14.74 2.59 15.92
CA GLU A 657 -15.42 1.35 15.55
C GLU A 657 -15.31 1.08 14.06
N TYR A 658 -15.48 -0.19 13.71
CA TYR A 658 -15.47 -0.68 12.35
C TYR A 658 -16.56 -1.73 12.14
N GLU A 659 -16.84 -2.03 10.88
CA GLU A 659 -17.60 -3.19 10.43
C GLU A 659 -17.02 -3.70 9.11
N VAL A 660 -17.06 -5.01 8.87
CA VAL A 660 -16.65 -5.59 7.59
C VAL A 660 -17.80 -6.35 6.97
N PHE A 661 -18.07 -6.05 5.71
CA PHE A 661 -19.10 -6.69 4.91
C PHE A 661 -18.48 -7.57 3.83
N THR A 662 -18.92 -8.81 3.74
CA THR A 662 -18.73 -9.62 2.54
C THR A 662 -19.88 -9.33 1.59
N VAL A 663 -19.56 -8.90 0.37
CA VAL A 663 -20.52 -8.55 -0.68
C VAL A 663 -20.53 -9.66 -1.72
N VAL A 664 -21.64 -10.36 -1.88
CA VAL A 664 -21.70 -11.52 -2.77
C VAL A 664 -22.74 -11.28 -3.87
N PRO A 665 -22.38 -11.38 -5.16
CA PRO A 665 -23.36 -11.31 -6.24
C PRO A 665 -24.32 -12.51 -6.16
N VAL A 666 -25.62 -12.25 -6.23
CA VAL A 666 -26.64 -13.31 -6.19
C VAL A 666 -26.83 -13.92 -7.58
N LYS A 667 -26.74 -15.24 -7.66
CA LYS A 667 -27.07 -15.99 -8.88
C LYS A 667 -28.49 -16.52 -8.79
N ALA A 668 -29.31 -16.19 -9.79
CA ALA A 668 -30.58 -16.88 -10.03
C ALA A 668 -30.32 -18.17 -10.82
N LEU A 669 -30.86 -19.28 -10.32
CA LEU A 669 -30.70 -20.61 -10.86
C LEU A 669 -31.89 -20.98 -11.76
N SER A 670 -31.74 -22.02 -12.58
CA SER A 670 -32.77 -22.45 -13.54
C SER A 670 -34.07 -22.91 -12.88
N ASN A 671 -34.00 -23.43 -11.65
CA ASN A 671 -35.16 -23.82 -10.84
C ASN A 671 -35.85 -22.62 -10.14
N GLY A 672 -35.37 -21.39 -10.35
CA GLY A 672 -35.89 -20.17 -9.74
C GLY A 672 -35.32 -19.85 -8.36
N ALA A 673 -34.51 -20.74 -7.77
CA ALA A 673 -33.81 -20.47 -6.52
C ALA A 673 -32.69 -19.43 -6.72
N LYS A 674 -32.37 -18.68 -5.67
CA LYS A 674 -31.28 -17.71 -5.63
C LYS A 674 -30.23 -18.20 -4.66
N PHE A 675 -28.96 -18.14 -5.08
CA PHE A 675 -27.84 -18.61 -4.27
C PHE A 675 -26.67 -17.63 -4.29
N ALA A 676 -25.98 -17.51 -3.15
CA ALA A 676 -24.78 -16.69 -3.00
C ALA A 676 -23.86 -17.25 -1.89
N PRO A 677 -22.64 -17.72 -2.19
CA PRO A 677 -21.74 -18.26 -1.18
C PRO A 677 -21.02 -17.15 -0.39
N ILE A 678 -21.08 -17.20 0.95
CA ILE A 678 -20.48 -16.16 1.82
C ILE A 678 -19.04 -16.52 2.17
N GLY A 679 -18.77 -17.78 2.54
CA GLY A 679 -17.44 -18.23 2.96
C GLY A 679 -17.34 -18.56 4.45
N LEU A 680 -16.14 -18.44 5.02
CA LEU A 680 -15.91 -18.74 6.44
C LEU A 680 -16.37 -17.57 7.32
N MET A 681 -17.50 -17.72 8.00
CA MET A 681 -18.22 -16.63 8.65
C MET A 681 -17.46 -15.97 9.81
N LYS A 682 -16.57 -16.74 10.45
CA LYS A 682 -15.73 -16.28 11.57
C LYS A 682 -14.45 -15.57 11.13
N MET A 683 -14.11 -15.64 9.85
CA MET A 683 -12.97 -14.91 9.29
C MET A 683 -13.40 -13.49 8.89
N VAL A 684 -12.52 -12.51 9.09
CA VAL A 684 -12.85 -11.12 8.72
C VAL A 684 -13.08 -10.98 7.21
N ASN A 685 -12.19 -11.56 6.39
CA ASN A 685 -12.43 -11.70 4.95
C ASN A 685 -13.04 -13.07 4.63
N SER A 686 -14.35 -13.20 4.88
CA SER A 686 -15.07 -14.48 4.78
C SER A 686 -14.98 -15.12 3.39
N GLY A 687 -15.24 -14.33 2.35
CA GLY A 687 -15.31 -14.82 0.97
C GLY A 687 -13.97 -15.18 0.34
N GLY A 688 -12.85 -14.77 0.94
CA GLY A 688 -11.51 -15.18 0.48
C GLY A 688 -11.23 -16.69 0.61
N ALA A 689 -12.08 -17.41 1.35
CA ALA A 689 -12.02 -18.86 1.50
C ALA A 689 -12.48 -19.63 0.25
N ILE A 690 -13.32 -19.05 -0.61
CA ILE A 690 -13.90 -19.74 -1.77
C ILE A 690 -12.87 -19.73 -2.91
N LYS A 691 -12.51 -20.91 -3.42
CA LYS A 691 -11.49 -21.11 -4.46
C LYS A 691 -12.04 -21.60 -5.79
N GLU A 692 -13.16 -22.32 -5.77
CA GLU A 692 -13.89 -22.68 -6.98
C GLU A 692 -15.39 -22.64 -6.68
N LEU A 693 -16.18 -22.27 -7.68
CA LEU A 693 -17.63 -22.22 -7.65
C LEU A 693 -18.16 -22.63 -9.03
N ILE A 694 -18.99 -23.67 -9.05
CA ILE A 694 -19.57 -24.24 -10.27
C ILE A 694 -21.06 -24.45 -10.04
N TYR A 695 -21.87 -24.00 -10.99
CA TYR A 695 -23.31 -24.21 -11.02
C TYR A 695 -23.65 -25.26 -12.07
N GLU A 696 -24.19 -26.41 -11.64
CA GLU A 696 -24.55 -27.53 -12.52
C GLU A 696 -26.07 -27.57 -12.76
N TYR A 697 -26.46 -27.75 -14.02
CA TYR A 697 -27.84 -27.65 -14.50
C TYR A 697 -28.41 -29.01 -14.95
N GLU A 698 -28.13 -30.09 -14.23
CA GLU A 698 -28.77 -31.38 -14.46
C GLU A 698 -30.20 -31.43 -13.87
N LYS A 699 -30.82 -32.61 -13.77
CA LYS A 699 -32.20 -32.79 -13.28
C LYS A 699 -32.43 -32.23 -11.86
N THR A 700 -31.37 -32.09 -11.07
CA THR A 700 -31.32 -31.39 -9.77
C THR A 700 -30.35 -30.21 -9.91
N THR A 701 -30.70 -29.05 -9.35
CA THR A 701 -29.80 -27.90 -9.37
C THR A 701 -28.74 -28.09 -8.31
N THR A 702 -27.51 -28.37 -8.75
CA THR A 702 -26.38 -28.69 -7.89
C THR A 702 -25.35 -27.57 -7.92
N ILE A 703 -24.83 -27.20 -6.76
CA ILE A 703 -23.79 -26.18 -6.61
C ILE A 703 -22.56 -26.85 -6.01
N SER A 704 -21.45 -26.79 -6.75
CA SER A 704 -20.16 -27.36 -6.35
C SER A 704 -19.19 -26.24 -5.99
N LEU A 705 -18.59 -26.33 -4.80
CA LEU A 705 -17.71 -25.32 -4.22
C LEU A 705 -16.41 -25.98 -3.76
N LYS A 706 -15.27 -25.30 -3.94
CA LYS A 706 -14.04 -25.61 -3.20
C LYS A 706 -13.74 -24.52 -2.20
N VAL A 707 -13.62 -24.89 -0.93
CA VAL A 707 -13.47 -23.93 0.18
C VAL A 707 -12.22 -24.24 0.98
N ARG A 708 -11.41 -23.21 1.21
CA ARG A 708 -10.17 -23.29 1.99
C ARG A 708 -10.37 -22.80 3.43
N GLY A 709 -10.05 -23.66 4.41
CA GLY A 709 -10.00 -23.37 5.85
C GLY A 709 -10.86 -24.32 6.68
N CYS A 710 -11.28 -23.90 7.86
CA CYS A 710 -12.13 -24.69 8.76
C CYS A 710 -13.06 -23.80 9.58
N GLY A 711 -14.05 -24.39 10.26
CA GLY A 711 -15.03 -23.68 11.07
C GLY A 711 -16.37 -23.49 10.36
N LEU A 712 -17.12 -22.45 10.72
CA LEU A 712 -18.47 -22.23 10.22
C LEU A 712 -18.44 -21.62 8.81
N PHE A 713 -18.90 -22.36 7.82
CA PHE A 713 -19.12 -21.87 6.46
C PHE A 713 -20.57 -21.44 6.29
N GLY A 714 -20.77 -20.30 5.63
CA GLY A 714 -22.08 -19.72 5.35
C GLY A 714 -22.34 -19.58 3.85
N ALA A 715 -23.60 -19.73 3.46
CA ALA A 715 -24.11 -19.36 2.15
C ALA A 715 -25.54 -18.83 2.28
N PHE A 716 -25.98 -18.03 1.32
CA PHE A 716 -27.37 -17.64 1.17
C PHE A 716 -28.05 -18.53 0.14
N SER A 717 -29.24 -19.02 0.48
CA SER A 717 -30.15 -19.72 -0.43
C SER A 717 -31.58 -19.24 -0.19
N SER A 718 -32.33 -18.94 -1.26
CA SER A 718 -33.75 -18.59 -1.13
C SER A 718 -34.66 -19.77 -0.84
N THR A 719 -34.18 -21.00 -1.08
CA THR A 719 -34.89 -22.25 -0.80
C THR A 719 -34.05 -23.11 0.14
N GLN A 720 -34.71 -23.87 1.01
CA GLN A 720 -34.01 -24.80 1.90
C GLN A 720 -33.29 -25.86 1.06
N PRO A 721 -31.98 -26.07 1.25
CA PRO A 721 -31.27 -27.17 0.60
C PRO A 721 -31.87 -28.54 0.95
N GLN A 722 -31.85 -29.47 0.00
CA GLN A 722 -32.30 -30.85 0.21
C GLN A 722 -31.23 -31.67 0.91
N ARG A 723 -29.97 -31.54 0.46
CA ARG A 723 -28.79 -32.19 1.06
C ARG A 723 -27.54 -31.37 0.82
N ILE A 724 -26.57 -31.50 1.73
CA ILE A 724 -25.23 -30.92 1.60
C ILE A 724 -24.20 -32.01 1.85
N MET A 725 -23.24 -32.14 0.93
CA MET A 725 -22.13 -33.08 1.03
C MET A 725 -20.80 -32.32 1.17
N VAL A 726 -19.95 -32.76 2.09
CA VAL A 726 -18.56 -32.31 2.24
C VAL A 726 -17.66 -33.51 2.01
N ASP A 727 -16.82 -33.45 0.97
CA ASP A 727 -15.97 -34.55 0.49
C ASP A 727 -16.73 -35.88 0.34
N SER A 728 -17.89 -35.81 -0.31
CA SER A 728 -18.79 -36.96 -0.56
C SER A 728 -19.44 -37.57 0.69
N GLN A 729 -19.35 -36.91 1.85
CA GLN A 729 -20.08 -37.28 3.06
C GLN A 729 -21.21 -36.28 3.32
N GLU A 730 -22.42 -36.79 3.54
CA GLU A 730 -23.55 -35.95 3.92
C GLU A 730 -23.31 -35.35 5.32
N VAL A 731 -23.56 -34.05 5.46
CA VAL A 731 -23.38 -33.31 6.71
C VAL A 731 -24.66 -32.64 7.15
N GLU A 732 -24.83 -32.51 8.46
CA GLU A 732 -25.90 -31.69 9.03
C GLU A 732 -25.65 -30.21 8.72
N PHE A 733 -26.73 -29.48 8.42
CA PHE A 733 -26.72 -28.06 8.14
C PHE A 733 -27.89 -27.37 8.84
N GLU A 734 -27.72 -26.08 9.13
CA GLU A 734 -28.81 -25.24 9.65
C GLU A 734 -29.30 -24.32 8.53
N TYR A 735 -30.61 -24.07 8.49
CA TYR A 735 -31.23 -23.15 7.53
C TYR A 735 -32.17 -22.17 8.25
N GLU A 736 -31.84 -20.88 8.16
CA GLU A 736 -32.64 -19.80 8.71
C GLU A 736 -33.59 -19.24 7.65
N GLY A 737 -34.82 -19.78 7.57
CA GLY A 737 -35.79 -19.40 6.54
C GLY A 737 -36.18 -17.91 6.49
N GLY A 738 -35.95 -17.14 7.55
CA GLY A 738 -36.22 -15.69 7.58
C GLY A 738 -35.21 -14.85 6.80
N CYS A 739 -33.94 -15.27 6.76
CA CYS A 739 -32.84 -14.55 6.09
C CYS A 739 -32.19 -15.35 4.96
N GLY A 740 -32.55 -16.64 4.80
CA GLY A 740 -32.00 -17.55 3.80
C GLY A 740 -30.58 -18.03 4.09
N LEU A 741 -30.07 -17.85 5.31
CA LEU A 741 -28.73 -18.27 5.69
C LEU A 741 -28.68 -19.79 5.88
N VAL A 742 -27.74 -20.43 5.20
CA VAL A 742 -27.35 -21.83 5.35
C VAL A 742 -25.99 -21.86 6.04
N THR A 743 -25.85 -22.63 7.11
CA THR A 743 -24.57 -22.81 7.81
C THR A 743 -24.17 -24.28 7.90
N ILE A 744 -22.87 -24.53 7.74
CA ILE A 744 -22.27 -25.86 7.89
C ILE A 744 -20.94 -25.76 8.65
N ALA A 745 -20.65 -26.78 9.46
CA ALA A 745 -19.39 -26.85 10.20
C ALA A 745 -18.35 -27.67 9.43
N LEU A 746 -17.29 -26.99 8.98
CA LEU A 746 -16.11 -27.63 8.38
C LEU A 746 -15.15 -28.06 9.49
N ARG A 747 -14.76 -29.34 9.46
CA ARG A 747 -13.88 -29.95 10.47
C ARG A 747 -12.46 -29.38 10.36
N VAL A 748 -11.65 -29.61 11.39
CA VAL A 748 -10.20 -29.35 11.34
C VAL A 748 -9.55 -30.61 10.76
N HIS A 749 -8.86 -30.49 9.63
CA HIS A 749 -8.22 -31.63 8.95
C HIS A 749 -6.95 -32.07 9.70
N GLU A 750 -6.74 -33.38 9.89
CA GLU A 750 -5.54 -33.90 10.58
C GLU A 750 -4.27 -33.85 9.70
N GLU A 751 -4.40 -34.05 8.38
CA GLU A 751 -3.27 -34.14 7.43
C GLU A 751 -2.95 -32.84 6.64
N GLY A 752 -3.34 -31.65 7.15
CA GLY A 752 -2.81 -30.38 6.67
C GLY A 752 -3.30 -29.84 5.32
N GLN A 753 -4.23 -30.51 4.63
CA GLN A 753 -4.96 -29.93 3.49
C GLN A 753 -6.32 -29.41 3.96
N TYR A 754 -6.41 -28.09 4.17
CA TYR A 754 -7.65 -27.40 4.55
C TYR A 754 -8.48 -27.03 3.31
N LEU A 755 -8.67 -27.94 2.36
CA LEU A 755 -9.47 -27.69 1.16
C LEU A 755 -10.61 -28.69 1.07
N TRP A 756 -11.84 -28.19 1.16
CA TRP A 756 -13.06 -28.99 1.21
C TRP A 756 -13.82 -28.88 -0.11
N ASN A 757 -14.30 -30.00 -0.63
CA ASN A 757 -15.26 -30.01 -1.74
C ASN A 757 -16.68 -30.04 -1.16
N ILE A 758 -17.45 -29.00 -1.40
CA ILE A 758 -18.81 -28.85 -0.86
C ILE A 758 -19.79 -28.92 -2.03
N VAL A 759 -20.78 -29.80 -1.93
CA VAL A 759 -21.85 -29.94 -2.92
C VAL A 759 -23.18 -29.67 -2.24
N ILE A 760 -23.93 -28.69 -2.74
CA ILE A 760 -25.24 -28.29 -2.23
C ILE A 760 -26.29 -28.59 -3.29
N GLU A 761 -27.33 -29.31 -2.89
CA GLU A 761 -28.46 -29.62 -3.77
C GLU A 761 -29.72 -28.91 -3.31
N LEU A 762 -30.34 -28.19 -4.25
CA LEU A 762 -31.52 -27.35 -4.02
C LEU A 762 -32.80 -27.98 -4.57
#